data_AF-A0A7C6MQV9-F1
#
_entry.id   AF-A0A7C6MQV9-F1
#
_cell.length_a   1.000
_cell.length_b   1.000
_cell.length_c   1.000
_cell.angle_alpha   90.00
_cell.angle_beta   90.00
_cell.angle_gamma   90.00
#
_symmetry.space_group_name_H-M   'P 1'
#
loop_
_entity.id
_entity.type
_entity.pdbx_description
1 polymer ?
#
loop_
_entity_poly.entity_id
_entity_poly.type
_entity_poly.pdbx_seq_one_letter_code
_entity_poly.pdbx_strand_id
1 'polypeptide(L)'
;MFVANNKTCAILYSDKVPMVMEKEQLTQTLPNLNTKLICADNPLAGALDDVDILVNPLGPYYPEAEWKHILEFYQKGGAILNIGLKPFSIPFVTEGSEVRFLAENAVAIRSLHVVEDWILSEPTTKNMQPEVYNQRYRFIAEIINAGEFPEMNQTCSASYRLTESPLADDRPFESDTIRDSRLEVICGVRDASGRLVAAPITRIDHFKRGSLVFLNFEPEGEFYNSESGRKLLAGIIKTMLPQRFTVELTNEFARYKPSESPKITSTINLLGPNKNCHHKLNLKLSLFSNEQLIDEYTIEPSLKEGAFSAEWELKPLLRGYYSVVADLLVDGEIYAQHSNGFFQLGDEDIQDMLKKIKPIYLDTTITTDYCIRDGKPFAMHGSNYFPSDIHRDCFVDFNPEQCEKDLLELKSVGVNILRTGIWQTYREVYQEDGNIREKSLRAMEAFFLVAAGHDLYVQFVLGTFVMNHWDRDKCPIHNPEMRSKTINAFASFAKRFKGWTNVQVDAINEPSYSYKGLWQTARPSGDKYELENWRNWLKEKYNGNLSMLREAWGVGVETAPDFSLIEMPNEDQFFRDYGRKATYVPVAPLTDFFQFARESYSNWVEEIKTTIKDQDPKMLFMMGRDEPLRIPEQQYEAYKENIEIVNWHHWHRDSEIFTEYLFNRVRGIPCCGQELGVYHSNEGRGLLVYDDHDYANVLERKLLYSFGNWIQWQAHCDPYMFATSEINLGLFRADGTETKHLDVVRLLSWIEEKTAHLMINRDEDDPRCVQVLPNSLYYSADNNLAIQGATRATRVLHYHLKQRANVVLEHLLHKDNVQQIGNPKLIIFPAAVLVSDDAWQYILDFVREGKTALISGHVSRDEYWRQVNRLQKLGVEAQLENITGVERIQINGEMYYPCFQETVEGKLAGKAINKLGFEHPAEGILKIKLGKGKLIISALPLELSKSDDAIGALYKMALAEANVVDEVLHVKNKEAHPNLLIYPISYDDCTLYTIVNEGTDDTVEFTDLASGKNITLSVPAQRGAKLWLGKDGKLLGAYLNGRLKIGDLEIITNGDLALCYEQDKVKIMAGERKERQIKIDEQVMELADNHLFKEMVL
;
A
#
# COMPACT_ATOMS: atom_id res chain seq x y z
N MET A 1 -38.19 -16.54 17.48
CA MET A 1 -38.17 -15.06 17.31
C MET A 1 -39.53 -14.44 17.62
N PHE A 2 -39.61 -13.67 18.70
CA PHE A 2 -40.81 -13.06 19.26
C PHE A 2 -40.85 -11.57 18.91
N VAL A 3 -41.94 -11.09 18.32
CA VAL A 3 -42.23 -9.65 18.28
C VAL A 3 -43.14 -9.40 19.46
N ALA A 4 -42.71 -8.58 20.42
CA ALA A 4 -43.65 -8.06 21.39
C ALA A 4 -44.68 -7.22 20.61
N ASN A 5 -45.97 -7.48 20.78
CA ASN A 5 -47.08 -6.79 20.10
C ASN A 5 -47.17 -5.26 20.36
N ASN A 6 -46.13 -4.65 20.95
CA ASN A 6 -46.06 -3.25 21.37
C ASN A 6 -44.94 -2.45 20.67
N LYS A 7 -44.28 -2.99 19.64
CA LYS A 7 -43.25 -2.27 18.87
C LYS A 7 -43.86 -1.48 17.72
N THR A 8 -43.37 -0.25 17.50
CA THR A 8 -43.87 0.67 16.47
C THR A 8 -42.89 0.74 15.29
N CYS A 9 -43.39 0.48 14.09
CA CYS A 9 -42.63 0.61 12.84
C CYS A 9 -43.15 1.81 12.06
N ALA A 10 -42.28 2.79 11.79
CA ALA A 10 -42.56 3.88 10.87
C ALA A 10 -42.08 3.53 9.47
N ILE A 11 -42.87 3.85 8.45
CA ILE A 11 -42.51 3.69 7.05
C ILE A 11 -42.59 5.06 6.38
N LEU A 12 -41.48 5.52 5.80
CA LEU A 12 -41.48 6.71 4.96
C LEU A 12 -42.18 6.43 3.64
N TYR A 13 -42.98 7.38 3.17
CA TYR A 13 -43.51 7.38 1.81
C TYR A 13 -43.47 8.80 1.24
N SER A 14 -43.50 8.93 -0.07
CA SER A 14 -43.66 10.20 -0.76
C SER A 14 -44.61 10.00 -1.92
N ASP A 15 -45.51 10.96 -2.13
CA ASP A 15 -46.38 10.94 -3.31
C ASP A 15 -45.68 11.60 -4.52
N LYS A 16 -44.45 12.08 -4.34
CA LYS A 16 -43.70 12.92 -5.29
C LYS A 16 -42.31 12.38 -5.64
N VAL A 17 -41.77 11.45 -4.85
CA VAL A 17 -40.46 10.82 -5.02
C VAL A 17 -40.65 9.35 -5.38
N PRO A 18 -39.87 8.78 -6.33
CA PRO A 18 -39.93 7.36 -6.64
C PRO A 18 -39.74 6.49 -5.40
N MET A 19 -40.61 5.48 -5.26
CA MET A 19 -40.51 4.46 -4.22
C MET A 19 -40.10 3.13 -4.83
N VAL A 20 -39.21 2.42 -4.16
CA VAL A 20 -38.74 1.08 -4.57
C VAL A 20 -39.83 0.01 -4.36
N MET A 21 -40.84 0.32 -3.54
CA MET A 21 -41.97 -0.56 -3.21
C MET A 21 -43.26 0.26 -3.09
N GLU A 22 -44.39 -0.31 -3.49
CA GLU A 22 -45.70 0.35 -3.38
C GLU A 22 -46.13 0.51 -1.91
N LYS A 23 -46.78 1.64 -1.62
CA LYS A 23 -47.28 2.01 -0.29
C LYS A 23 -48.24 0.98 0.29
N GLU A 24 -49.17 0.46 -0.52
CA GLU A 24 -50.15 -0.53 -0.13
C GLU A 24 -49.47 -1.84 0.28
N GLN A 25 -48.46 -2.27 -0.47
CA GLN A 25 -47.71 -3.50 -0.17
C GLN A 25 -46.93 -3.38 1.14
N LEU A 26 -46.32 -2.22 1.40
CA LEU A 26 -45.55 -1.96 2.63
C LEU A 26 -46.38 -2.14 3.91
N THR A 27 -47.65 -1.69 3.90
CA THR A 27 -48.54 -1.89 5.06
C THR A 27 -48.98 -3.33 5.26
N GLN A 28 -49.06 -4.12 4.19
CA GLN A 28 -49.41 -5.54 4.25
C GLN A 28 -48.27 -6.42 4.75
N THR A 29 -47.02 -5.95 4.66
CA THR A 29 -45.81 -6.68 5.06
C THR A 29 -45.71 -6.95 6.56
N LEU A 30 -46.37 -6.15 7.41
CA LEU A 30 -46.14 -6.13 8.87
C LEU A 30 -47.42 -6.27 9.72
N PRO A 31 -48.23 -7.34 9.55
CA PRO A 31 -49.55 -7.43 10.17
C PRO A 31 -49.55 -7.48 11.71
N ASN A 32 -48.39 -7.71 12.34
CA ASN A 32 -48.24 -7.87 13.78
C ASN A 32 -47.46 -6.72 14.46
N LEU A 33 -47.21 -5.61 13.76
CA LEU A 33 -46.57 -4.41 14.32
C LEU A 33 -47.54 -3.22 14.28
N ASN A 34 -47.33 -2.26 15.19
CA ASN A 34 -48.00 -0.97 15.08
C ASN A 34 -47.34 -0.16 13.96
N THR A 35 -47.91 -0.20 12.76
CA THR A 35 -47.33 0.47 11.57
C THR A 35 -47.85 1.90 11.42
N LYS A 36 -46.92 2.86 11.35
CA LYS A 36 -47.18 4.29 11.13
C LYS A 36 -46.65 4.70 9.75
N LEU A 37 -47.51 5.26 8.91
CA LEU A 37 -47.10 5.84 7.62
C LEU A 37 -46.73 7.31 7.82
N ILE A 38 -45.52 7.68 7.45
CA ILE A 38 -45.00 9.05 7.58
C ILE A 38 -44.68 9.60 6.18
N CYS A 39 -45.34 10.69 5.81
CA CYS A 39 -45.09 11.33 4.52
C CYS A 39 -43.79 12.14 4.61
N ALA A 40 -42.77 11.75 3.84
CA ALA A 40 -41.48 12.42 3.76
C ALA A 40 -41.56 13.81 3.09
N ASP A 41 -42.69 14.13 2.45
CA ASP A 41 -42.95 15.45 1.87
C ASP A 41 -43.29 16.51 2.93
N ASN A 42 -43.56 16.08 4.17
CA ASN A 42 -43.98 16.93 5.29
C ASN A 42 -42.93 16.95 6.42
N PRO A 43 -42.96 17.96 7.32
CA PRO A 43 -42.06 18.01 8.47
C PRO A 43 -42.13 16.77 9.37
N LEU A 44 -40.97 16.25 9.77
CA LEU A 44 -40.81 15.02 10.57
C LEU A 44 -40.72 15.27 12.08
N ALA A 45 -40.79 16.53 12.53
CA ALA A 45 -40.67 16.91 13.94
C ALA A 45 -41.68 16.14 14.83
N GLY A 46 -41.17 15.39 15.81
CA GLY A 46 -41.96 14.58 16.75
C GLY A 46 -42.60 13.33 16.14
N ALA A 47 -42.47 13.11 14.82
CA ALA A 47 -43.08 11.97 14.14
C ALA A 47 -42.38 10.64 14.49
N LEU A 48 -41.14 10.69 14.97
CA LEU A 48 -40.28 9.54 15.28
C LEU A 48 -40.11 9.28 16.79
N ASP A 49 -40.77 10.04 17.67
CA ASP A 49 -40.56 9.96 19.14
C ASP A 49 -41.02 8.63 19.76
N ASP A 50 -42.02 7.98 19.17
CA ASP A 50 -42.64 6.73 19.62
C ASP A 50 -42.34 5.53 18.70
N VAL A 51 -41.33 5.67 17.85
CA VAL A 51 -40.94 4.71 16.82
C VAL A 51 -39.76 3.87 17.30
N ASP A 52 -39.79 2.56 17.02
CA ASP A 52 -38.65 1.67 17.28
C ASP A 52 -37.79 1.46 16.02
N ILE A 53 -38.44 1.38 14.85
CA ILE A 53 -37.79 1.16 13.55
C ILE A 53 -38.36 2.07 12.48
N LEU A 54 -37.49 2.70 11.69
CA LEU A 54 -37.80 3.50 10.51
C LEU A 54 -37.43 2.71 9.24
N VAL A 55 -38.39 2.52 8.35
CA VAL A 55 -38.19 1.92 7.04
C VAL A 55 -38.18 3.03 5.99
N ASN A 56 -37.09 3.14 5.23
CA ASN A 56 -36.94 4.05 4.10
C ASN A 56 -37.00 3.28 2.77
N PRO A 57 -38.17 3.24 2.09
CA PRO A 57 -38.31 2.66 0.76
C PRO A 57 -38.00 3.64 -0.38
N LEU A 58 -37.49 4.85 -0.08
CA LEU A 58 -37.19 5.88 -1.07
C LEU A 58 -35.82 5.67 -1.75
N GLY A 59 -35.17 4.52 -1.60
CA GLY A 59 -33.87 4.24 -2.22
C GLY A 59 -32.79 5.25 -1.79
N PRO A 60 -32.22 6.02 -2.73
CA PRO A 60 -31.18 7.00 -2.42
C PRO A 60 -31.71 8.31 -1.82
N TYR A 61 -33.04 8.52 -1.86
CA TYR A 61 -33.63 9.83 -1.58
C TYR A 61 -33.89 10.09 -0.10
N TYR A 62 -33.73 11.35 0.32
CA TYR A 62 -34.07 11.79 1.67
C TYR A 62 -34.50 13.27 1.73
N PRO A 63 -35.43 13.64 2.63
CA PRO A 63 -35.86 15.03 2.78
C PRO A 63 -34.77 15.86 3.47
N GLU A 64 -34.20 16.84 2.77
CA GLU A 64 -33.02 17.61 3.23
C GLU A 64 -33.28 18.32 4.57
N ALA A 65 -34.38 19.08 4.65
CA ALA A 65 -34.72 19.89 5.82
C ALA A 65 -35.04 19.04 7.07
N GLU A 66 -35.37 17.76 6.88
CA GLU A 66 -35.85 16.86 7.92
C GLU A 66 -34.82 15.83 8.36
N TRP A 67 -33.64 15.80 7.70
CA TRP A 67 -32.54 14.87 8.01
C TRP A 67 -32.17 14.84 9.50
N LYS A 68 -32.14 16.01 10.14
CA LYS A 68 -31.81 16.15 11.57
C LYS A 68 -32.66 15.25 12.47
N HIS A 69 -33.93 15.03 12.14
CA HIS A 69 -34.83 14.20 12.96
C HIS A 69 -34.57 12.70 12.76
N ILE A 70 -34.18 12.28 11.55
CA ILE A 70 -33.73 10.91 11.27
C ILE A 70 -32.42 10.63 12.02
N LEU A 71 -31.49 11.60 11.98
CA LEU A 71 -30.22 11.51 12.71
C LEU A 71 -30.44 11.43 14.23
N GLU A 72 -31.28 12.30 14.79
CA GLU A 72 -31.65 12.27 16.22
C GLU A 72 -32.30 10.94 16.63
N PHE A 73 -33.17 10.38 15.79
CA PHE A 73 -33.80 9.08 16.00
C PHE A 73 -32.75 7.96 16.09
N TYR A 74 -31.82 7.91 15.13
CA TYR A 74 -30.70 6.97 15.16
C TYR A 74 -29.81 7.15 16.39
N GLN A 75 -29.46 8.39 16.75
CA GLN A 75 -28.63 8.69 17.91
C GLN A 75 -29.28 8.25 19.24
N LYS A 76 -30.62 8.28 19.33
CA LYS A 76 -31.39 7.78 20.48
C LYS A 76 -31.53 6.25 20.52
N GLY A 77 -30.93 5.51 19.58
CA GLY A 77 -30.97 4.05 19.53
C GLY A 77 -31.98 3.46 18.56
N GLY A 78 -32.62 4.28 17.73
CA GLY A 78 -33.59 3.83 16.73
C GLY A 78 -32.98 3.00 15.59
N ALA A 79 -33.70 1.99 15.11
CA ALA A 79 -33.26 1.15 14.00
C ALA A 79 -33.71 1.72 12.66
N ILE A 80 -32.85 1.71 11.63
CA ILE A 80 -33.17 2.19 10.28
C ILE A 80 -32.95 1.06 9.27
N LEU A 81 -33.98 0.77 8.47
CA LEU A 81 -33.91 -0.13 7.31
C LEU A 81 -34.03 0.71 6.04
N ASN A 82 -33.00 0.72 5.18
CA ASN A 82 -33.09 1.31 3.85
C ASN A 82 -33.32 0.23 2.79
N ILE A 83 -34.20 0.51 1.82
CA ILE A 83 -34.48 -0.36 0.69
C ILE A 83 -34.08 0.39 -0.59
N GLY A 84 -33.14 -0.18 -1.34
CA GLY A 84 -32.60 0.40 -2.57
C GLY A 84 -31.16 0.90 -2.42
N LEU A 85 -30.55 1.20 -3.56
CA LEU A 85 -29.13 1.55 -3.71
C LEU A 85 -28.81 2.93 -3.11
N LYS A 86 -27.52 3.11 -2.75
CA LYS A 86 -26.93 4.36 -2.26
C LYS A 86 -27.80 5.11 -1.23
N PRO A 87 -28.17 4.47 -0.11
CA PRO A 87 -28.97 5.10 0.96
C PRO A 87 -28.52 6.51 1.30
N PHE A 88 -29.48 7.44 1.33
CA PHE A 88 -29.28 8.84 1.74
C PHE A 88 -28.23 9.63 0.92
N SER A 89 -28.08 9.34 -0.37
CA SER A 89 -27.13 10.06 -1.23
C SER A 89 -27.74 11.23 -2.01
N ILE A 90 -29.06 11.25 -2.23
CA ILE A 90 -29.74 12.29 -3.02
C ILE A 90 -30.74 13.06 -2.15
N PRO A 91 -30.42 14.28 -1.70
CA PRO A 91 -31.38 15.09 -0.97
C PRO A 91 -32.49 15.57 -1.90
N PHE A 92 -33.70 15.73 -1.37
CA PHE A 92 -34.78 16.43 -2.06
C PHE A 92 -35.42 17.50 -1.18
N VAL A 93 -35.97 18.52 -1.86
CA VAL A 93 -36.79 19.57 -1.25
C VAL A 93 -38.16 19.62 -1.91
N THR A 94 -39.18 19.87 -1.11
CA THR A 94 -40.56 20.01 -1.57
C THR A 94 -40.90 21.49 -1.69
N GLU A 95 -41.13 21.97 -2.91
CA GLU A 95 -41.51 23.35 -3.21
C GLU A 95 -42.97 23.38 -3.69
N GLY A 96 -43.91 23.55 -2.75
CA GLY A 96 -45.34 23.48 -3.07
C GLY A 96 -45.75 22.08 -3.54
N SER A 97 -46.22 21.95 -4.78
CA SER A 97 -46.58 20.65 -5.39
C SER A 97 -45.42 19.93 -6.06
N GLU A 98 -44.27 20.60 -6.26
CA GLU A 98 -43.12 20.04 -6.98
C GLU A 98 -42.06 19.50 -6.01
N VAL A 99 -41.28 18.52 -6.49
CA VAL A 99 -40.06 18.05 -5.81
C VAL A 99 -38.86 18.42 -6.66
N ARG A 100 -37.86 18.97 -5.99
CA ARG A 100 -36.56 19.23 -6.58
C ARG A 100 -35.51 18.31 -5.93
N PHE A 101 -34.93 17.44 -6.75
CA PHE A 101 -33.74 16.68 -6.35
C PHE A 101 -32.52 17.61 -6.35
N LEU A 102 -31.77 17.57 -5.26
CA LEU A 102 -30.49 18.25 -5.13
C LEU A 102 -29.36 17.34 -5.64
N ALA A 103 -28.14 17.87 -5.70
CA ALA A 103 -26.99 17.11 -6.17
C ALA A 103 -26.66 15.95 -5.20
N GLU A 104 -26.31 14.79 -5.78
CA GLU A 104 -25.78 13.64 -5.04
C GLU A 104 -24.57 14.05 -4.19
N ASN A 105 -24.54 13.57 -2.95
CA ASN A 105 -23.46 13.80 -1.99
C ASN A 105 -23.48 12.74 -0.87
N ALA A 106 -22.41 12.66 -0.09
CA ALA A 106 -22.29 11.71 1.03
C ALA A 106 -22.50 12.34 2.43
N VAL A 107 -23.05 13.57 2.51
CA VAL A 107 -23.12 14.31 3.79
C VAL A 107 -24.04 13.62 4.80
N ALA A 108 -25.23 13.20 4.38
CA ALA A 108 -26.18 12.53 5.25
C ALA A 108 -25.63 11.21 5.77
N ILE A 109 -25.16 10.33 4.89
CA ILE A 109 -24.62 9.02 5.29
C ILE A 109 -23.41 9.15 6.22
N ARG A 110 -22.47 10.07 5.94
CA ARG A 110 -21.31 10.34 6.81
C ARG A 110 -21.70 10.82 8.20
N SER A 111 -22.82 11.55 8.33
CA SER A 111 -23.32 12.00 9.65
C SER A 111 -23.81 10.85 10.56
N LEU A 112 -24.03 9.65 10.00
CA LEU A 112 -24.33 8.45 10.80
C LEU A 112 -23.07 7.81 11.41
N HIS A 113 -21.87 8.20 10.96
CA HIS A 113 -20.55 7.71 11.43
C HIS A 113 -20.35 6.20 11.22
N VAL A 114 -20.78 5.67 10.07
CA VAL A 114 -20.63 4.23 9.76
C VAL A 114 -20.16 3.93 8.34
N VAL A 115 -20.44 4.84 7.39
CA VAL A 115 -20.16 4.68 5.97
C VAL A 115 -19.61 6.01 5.44
N GLU A 116 -18.51 5.94 4.71
CA GLU A 116 -17.85 7.09 4.08
C GLU A 116 -18.29 7.32 2.63
N ASP A 117 -18.49 6.25 1.87
CA ASP A 117 -18.98 6.31 0.49
C ASP A 117 -19.61 4.97 0.05
N TRP A 118 -20.39 5.03 -1.04
CA TRP A 118 -21.07 3.91 -1.66
C TRP A 118 -20.34 3.45 -2.93
N ILE A 119 -20.12 2.14 -3.07
CA ILE A 119 -19.39 1.54 -4.19
C ILE A 119 -20.35 0.66 -4.98
N LEU A 120 -20.62 1.02 -6.23
CA LEU A 120 -21.49 0.23 -7.11
C LEU A 120 -20.77 -1.05 -7.57
N SER A 121 -21.49 -2.15 -7.65
CA SER A 121 -20.98 -3.44 -8.12
C SER A 121 -21.87 -3.99 -9.22
N GLU A 122 -21.26 -4.74 -10.14
CA GLU A 122 -21.87 -5.29 -11.36
C GLU A 122 -23.20 -6.05 -11.13
N PRO A 123 -24.05 -6.19 -12.16
CA PRO A 123 -25.28 -6.98 -12.09
C PRO A 123 -25.01 -8.43 -11.66
N THR A 124 -25.96 -9.03 -10.94
CA THR A 124 -25.92 -10.47 -10.68
C THR A 124 -26.56 -11.24 -11.81
N THR A 125 -26.11 -12.47 -12.03
CA THR A 125 -26.68 -13.36 -13.06
C THR A 125 -27.16 -14.66 -12.42
N LYS A 126 -28.02 -15.41 -13.11
CA LYS A 126 -28.44 -16.77 -12.71
C LYS A 126 -27.32 -17.77 -12.36
N ASN A 127 -26.09 -17.53 -12.82
CA ASN A 127 -24.94 -18.37 -12.54
C ASN A 127 -24.26 -18.02 -11.21
N MET A 128 -24.67 -16.92 -10.58
CA MET A 128 -24.21 -16.48 -9.26
C MET A 128 -25.12 -17.05 -8.17
N GLN A 129 -24.56 -17.28 -6.98
CA GLN A 129 -25.25 -17.94 -5.87
C GLN A 129 -25.31 -17.01 -4.65
N PRO A 130 -26.51 -16.57 -4.24
CA PRO A 130 -26.67 -15.86 -2.98
C PRO A 130 -26.50 -16.83 -1.79
N GLU A 131 -25.84 -16.37 -0.73
CA GLU A 131 -25.61 -17.14 0.49
C GLU A 131 -25.84 -16.31 1.75
N VAL A 132 -26.17 -16.99 2.84
CA VAL A 132 -26.50 -16.38 4.14
C VAL A 132 -25.61 -17.01 5.21
N TYR A 133 -24.96 -16.16 6.00
CA TYR A 133 -23.91 -16.62 6.92
C TYR A 133 -24.38 -16.97 8.33
N ASN A 134 -25.61 -16.59 8.70
CA ASN A 134 -26.12 -16.76 10.06
C ASN A 134 -27.53 -17.39 10.07
N GLN A 135 -27.72 -18.41 10.92
CA GLN A 135 -28.99 -19.14 11.06
C GLN A 135 -30.17 -18.23 11.46
N ARG A 136 -29.92 -17.09 12.10
CA ARG A 136 -30.97 -16.10 12.42
C ARG A 136 -31.70 -15.58 11.17
N TYR A 137 -31.06 -15.70 10.01
CA TYR A 137 -31.57 -15.29 8.70
C TYR A 137 -32.07 -16.46 7.83
N ARG A 138 -32.39 -17.62 8.43
CA ARG A 138 -32.88 -18.80 7.70
C ARG A 138 -34.05 -18.52 6.74
N PHE A 139 -34.87 -17.50 7.03
CA PHE A 139 -35.98 -17.10 6.15
C PHE A 139 -35.52 -16.60 4.78
N ILE A 140 -34.29 -16.04 4.69
CA ILE A 140 -33.66 -15.66 3.42
C ILE A 140 -33.18 -16.92 2.69
N ALA A 141 -32.55 -17.85 3.39
CA ALA A 141 -32.16 -19.14 2.83
C ALA A 141 -33.38 -19.91 2.29
N GLU A 142 -34.55 -19.83 2.93
CA GLU A 142 -35.80 -20.39 2.41
C GLU A 142 -36.23 -19.75 1.07
N ILE A 143 -36.08 -18.42 0.92
CA ILE A 143 -36.39 -17.70 -0.32
C ILE A 143 -35.40 -18.10 -1.43
N ILE A 144 -34.11 -18.18 -1.10
CA ILE A 144 -33.05 -18.62 -2.02
C ILE A 144 -33.32 -20.05 -2.50
N ASN A 145 -33.58 -20.99 -1.57
CA ASN A 145 -33.82 -22.39 -1.88
C ASN A 145 -35.12 -22.62 -2.69
N ALA A 146 -36.08 -21.71 -2.60
CA ALA A 146 -37.30 -21.73 -3.42
C ALA A 146 -37.06 -21.21 -4.85
N GLY A 147 -35.88 -20.66 -5.16
CA GLY A 147 -35.60 -20.00 -6.43
C GLY A 147 -36.35 -18.67 -6.59
N GLU A 148 -36.75 -18.05 -5.47
CA GLU A 148 -37.56 -16.83 -5.43
C GLU A 148 -36.73 -15.57 -5.10
N PHE A 149 -35.43 -15.73 -4.83
CA PHE A 149 -34.52 -14.61 -4.64
C PHE A 149 -34.16 -14.00 -6.00
N PRO A 150 -34.19 -12.67 -6.17
CA PRO A 150 -34.11 -12.07 -7.49
C PRO A 150 -32.68 -11.99 -8.00
N GLU A 151 -32.53 -12.06 -9.33
CA GLU A 151 -31.37 -11.47 -10.02
C GLU A 151 -31.41 -9.94 -9.79
N MET A 152 -30.24 -9.30 -9.83
CA MET A 152 -30.08 -7.90 -9.45
C MET A 152 -29.48 -7.14 -10.61
N ASN A 153 -30.17 -6.10 -11.09
CA ASN A 153 -29.66 -5.21 -12.12
C ASN A 153 -28.40 -4.46 -11.65
N GLN A 154 -28.28 -4.22 -10.35
CA GLN A 154 -27.16 -3.52 -9.74
C GLN A 154 -27.12 -3.83 -8.23
N THR A 155 -25.92 -3.89 -7.66
CA THR A 155 -25.70 -3.96 -6.22
C THR A 155 -24.75 -2.87 -5.73
N CYS A 156 -24.66 -2.66 -4.42
CA CYS A 156 -23.80 -1.64 -3.83
C CYS A 156 -23.14 -2.13 -2.53
N SER A 157 -21.82 -2.07 -2.48
CA SER A 157 -21.00 -2.15 -1.26
C SER A 157 -20.71 -0.75 -0.72
N ALA A 158 -19.91 -0.62 0.34
CA ALA A 158 -19.55 0.64 0.95
C ALA A 158 -18.10 0.66 1.45
N SER A 159 -17.57 1.88 1.54
CA SER A 159 -16.44 2.20 2.41
C SER A 159 -16.97 2.42 3.83
N TYR A 160 -16.52 1.61 4.80
CA TYR A 160 -17.02 1.67 6.17
C TYR A 160 -16.02 2.37 7.11
N ARG A 161 -16.54 3.15 8.06
CA ARG A 161 -15.78 3.71 9.18
C ARG A 161 -16.53 3.38 10.47
N LEU A 162 -16.00 2.46 11.27
CA LEU A 162 -16.67 1.85 12.43
C LEU A 162 -16.01 2.21 13.76
N THR A 163 -15.39 3.40 13.80
CA THR A 163 -14.73 3.97 14.98
C THR A 163 -15.13 5.41 15.20
N GLU A 164 -15.10 5.83 16.47
CA GLU A 164 -15.24 7.25 16.80
C GLU A 164 -13.96 8.00 16.42
N SER A 165 -14.11 9.10 15.68
CA SER A 165 -13.04 10.09 15.49
C SER A 165 -12.58 10.60 16.85
N PRO A 166 -11.32 10.40 17.26
CA PRO A 166 -10.77 11.17 18.36
C PRO A 166 -10.67 12.61 17.88
N LEU A 167 -11.61 13.46 18.28
CA LEU A 167 -11.48 14.90 18.10
C LEU A 167 -10.23 15.34 18.88
N ALA A 168 -9.29 15.97 18.17
CA ALA A 168 -8.18 16.78 18.72
C ALA A 168 -7.01 16.04 19.39
N ASP A 169 -6.43 15.02 18.75
CA ASP A 169 -5.00 14.74 18.99
C ASP A 169 -4.22 15.00 17.70
N ASP A 170 -3.20 15.85 17.79
CA ASP A 170 -2.30 16.25 16.69
C ASP A 170 -1.38 15.09 16.28
N ARG A 171 -1.70 13.86 16.72
CA ARG A 171 -0.93 12.62 16.62
C ARG A 171 -1.77 11.56 15.89
N PRO A 172 -1.99 11.71 14.56
CA PRO A 172 -2.98 10.98 13.77
C PRO A 172 -2.85 9.45 13.72
N PHE A 173 -1.79 8.85 14.27
CA PHE A 173 -1.50 7.42 14.11
C PHE A 173 -1.45 6.63 15.44
N GLU A 174 -1.81 7.26 16.56
CA GLU A 174 -1.61 6.67 17.89
C GLU A 174 -2.75 6.87 18.87
N SER A 175 -3.84 7.51 18.44
CA SER A 175 -5.07 7.43 19.20
C SER A 175 -5.57 5.99 19.12
N ASP A 176 -5.63 5.29 20.26
CA ASP A 176 -6.31 4.00 20.36
C ASP A 176 -7.68 4.13 19.66
N THR A 177 -7.84 3.43 18.54
CA THR A 177 -9.08 3.52 17.77
C THR A 177 -10.15 2.79 18.55
N ILE A 178 -11.14 3.53 19.05
CA ILE A 178 -12.21 2.94 19.84
C ILE A 178 -13.28 2.44 18.88
N ARG A 179 -13.36 1.12 18.74
CA ARG A 179 -14.46 0.44 18.02
C ARG A 179 -15.78 0.92 18.58
N ASP A 180 -16.63 1.45 17.72
CA ASP A 180 -17.92 1.99 18.12
C ASP A 180 -19.10 1.28 17.47
N SER A 181 -18.83 0.45 16.46
CA SER A 181 -19.82 -0.21 15.62
C SER A 181 -19.29 -1.55 15.12
N ARG A 182 -20.19 -2.45 14.73
CA ARG A 182 -19.86 -3.73 14.11
C ARG A 182 -20.64 -3.92 12.82
N LEU A 183 -19.94 -4.35 11.76
CA LEU A 183 -20.52 -4.77 10.50
C LEU A 183 -20.86 -6.26 10.53
N GLU A 184 -21.99 -6.61 9.92
CA GLU A 184 -22.41 -7.98 9.64
C GLU A 184 -22.97 -8.08 8.24
N VAL A 185 -22.46 -9.02 7.46
CA VAL A 185 -23.01 -9.36 6.15
C VAL A 185 -24.14 -10.36 6.35
N ILE A 186 -25.35 -9.98 5.97
CA ILE A 186 -26.54 -10.84 6.07
C ILE A 186 -26.59 -11.78 4.87
N CYS A 187 -26.39 -11.23 3.68
CA CYS A 187 -26.42 -11.97 2.41
C CYS A 187 -25.23 -11.54 1.55
N GLY A 188 -24.43 -12.52 1.11
CA GLY A 188 -23.41 -12.37 0.08
C GLY A 188 -23.84 -13.00 -1.23
N VAL A 189 -23.15 -12.70 -2.32
CA VAL A 189 -23.35 -13.34 -3.63
C VAL A 189 -22.01 -13.80 -4.18
N ARG A 190 -21.90 -15.11 -4.46
CA ARG A 190 -20.72 -15.70 -5.08
C ARG A 190 -20.89 -15.88 -6.58
N ASP A 191 -19.84 -15.61 -7.34
CA ASP A 191 -19.83 -15.92 -8.77
C ASP A 191 -19.59 -17.41 -9.06
N ALA A 192 -19.60 -17.78 -10.34
CA ALA A 192 -19.40 -19.17 -10.77
C ALA A 192 -17.97 -19.71 -10.50
N SER A 193 -17.03 -18.84 -10.14
CA SER A 193 -15.68 -19.19 -9.69
C SER A 193 -15.56 -19.26 -8.17
N GLY A 194 -16.63 -18.97 -7.43
CA GLY A 194 -16.70 -19.04 -5.97
C GLY A 194 -16.28 -17.74 -5.27
N ARG A 195 -16.03 -16.66 -6.01
CA ARG A 195 -15.59 -15.36 -5.48
C ARG A 195 -16.76 -14.61 -4.87
N LEU A 196 -16.60 -14.01 -3.70
CA LEU A 196 -17.63 -13.16 -3.10
C LEU A 196 -17.61 -11.78 -3.79
N VAL A 197 -18.55 -11.52 -4.70
CA VAL A 197 -18.52 -10.34 -5.57
C VAL A 197 -19.50 -9.23 -5.16
N ALA A 198 -20.48 -9.55 -4.31
CA ALA A 198 -21.43 -8.57 -3.79
C ALA A 198 -21.94 -8.93 -2.39
N ALA A 199 -22.28 -7.90 -1.61
CA ALA A 199 -22.89 -7.99 -0.29
C ALA A 199 -24.22 -7.18 -0.26
N PRO A 200 -25.28 -7.65 -0.95
CA PRO A 200 -26.51 -6.89 -1.16
C PRO A 200 -27.29 -6.59 0.12
N ILE A 201 -27.02 -7.31 1.22
CA ILE A 201 -27.70 -7.09 2.50
C ILE A 201 -26.67 -7.03 3.62
N THR A 202 -26.51 -5.85 4.21
CA THR A 202 -25.59 -5.61 5.33
C THR A 202 -26.30 -4.99 6.52
N ARG A 203 -25.77 -5.25 7.72
CA ARG A 203 -26.21 -4.68 8.99
C ARG A 203 -25.04 -4.04 9.71
N ILE A 204 -25.28 -2.87 10.29
CA ILE A 204 -24.34 -2.18 11.15
C ILE A 204 -25.00 -1.93 12.50
N ASP A 205 -24.39 -2.42 13.56
CA ASP A 205 -24.84 -2.17 14.93
C ASP A 205 -23.86 -1.23 15.63
N HIS A 206 -24.29 0.02 15.86
CA HIS A 206 -23.49 0.96 16.65
C HIS A 206 -23.68 0.67 18.15
N PHE A 207 -22.59 0.63 18.90
CA PHE A 207 -22.55 0.27 20.32
C PHE A 207 -23.28 1.26 21.23
N LYS A 208 -23.35 2.54 20.84
CA LYS A 208 -23.99 3.62 21.60
C LYS A 208 -25.28 4.14 20.93
N ARG A 209 -25.33 4.16 19.59
CA ARG A 209 -26.46 4.65 18.79
C ARG A 209 -27.34 3.48 18.33
N GLY A 210 -28.13 3.68 17.27
CA GLY A 210 -29.04 2.70 16.68
C GLY A 210 -28.36 1.64 15.81
N SER A 211 -29.17 0.97 15.00
CA SER A 211 -28.73 0.00 14.00
C SER A 211 -29.19 0.39 12.60
N LEU A 212 -28.43 -0.03 11.61
CA LEU A 212 -28.68 0.24 10.19
C LEU A 212 -28.71 -1.10 9.47
N VAL A 213 -29.72 -1.32 8.63
CA VAL A 213 -29.73 -2.42 7.66
C VAL A 213 -29.95 -1.82 6.28
N PHE A 214 -29.13 -2.23 5.33
CA PHE A 214 -29.19 -1.77 3.95
C PHE A 214 -29.54 -2.95 3.04
N LEU A 215 -30.64 -2.83 2.28
CA LEU A 215 -30.93 -3.70 1.13
C LEU A 215 -30.41 -3.00 -0.13
N ASN A 216 -29.10 -3.12 -0.34
CA ASN A 216 -28.32 -2.38 -1.34
C ASN A 216 -28.33 -3.09 -2.70
N PHE A 217 -29.52 -3.36 -3.23
CA PHE A 217 -29.67 -3.92 -4.57
C PHE A 217 -30.96 -3.46 -5.25
N GLU A 218 -30.88 -3.37 -6.57
CA GLU A 218 -32.02 -3.19 -7.46
C GLU A 218 -32.37 -4.55 -8.08
N PRO A 219 -33.51 -5.17 -7.70
CA PRO A 219 -33.91 -6.46 -8.25
C PRO A 219 -34.40 -6.34 -9.69
N GLU A 220 -34.26 -7.42 -10.46
CA GLU A 220 -35.02 -7.58 -11.69
C GLU A 220 -36.52 -7.76 -11.37
N GLY A 221 -37.36 -6.98 -12.06
CA GLY A 221 -38.81 -7.00 -11.86
C GLY A 221 -39.27 -6.42 -10.50
N GLU A 222 -40.50 -6.72 -10.11
CA GLU A 222 -41.13 -6.15 -8.90
C GLU A 222 -40.94 -7.02 -7.65
N PHE A 223 -39.72 -7.52 -7.40
CA PHE A 223 -39.46 -8.45 -6.29
C PHE A 223 -39.96 -7.93 -4.94
N TYR A 224 -39.74 -6.66 -4.61
CA TYR A 224 -40.19 -6.10 -3.32
C TYR A 224 -41.71 -6.12 -3.15
N ASN A 225 -42.49 -6.06 -4.22
CA ASN A 225 -43.96 -6.16 -4.19
C ASN A 225 -44.47 -7.61 -4.13
N SER A 226 -43.59 -8.61 -4.30
CA SER A 226 -43.95 -10.04 -4.26
C SER A 226 -44.21 -10.55 -2.83
N GLU A 227 -44.74 -11.77 -2.70
CA GLU A 227 -44.83 -12.46 -1.39
C GLU A 227 -43.44 -12.68 -0.76
N SER A 228 -42.46 -13.08 -1.56
CA SER A 228 -41.09 -13.35 -1.13
C SER A 228 -40.37 -12.07 -0.69
N GLY A 229 -40.56 -10.96 -1.41
CA GLY A 229 -40.06 -9.64 -1.02
C GLY A 229 -40.64 -9.16 0.31
N ARG A 230 -41.96 -9.34 0.51
CA ARG A 230 -42.61 -9.05 1.80
C ARG A 230 -42.10 -9.95 2.92
N LYS A 231 -41.88 -11.24 2.65
CA LYS A 231 -41.29 -12.19 3.62
C LYS A 231 -39.88 -11.77 4.02
N LEU A 232 -39.04 -11.33 3.07
CA LEU A 232 -37.70 -10.80 3.32
C LEU A 232 -37.77 -9.60 4.28
N LEU A 233 -38.58 -8.59 3.94
CA LEU A 233 -38.71 -7.35 4.73
C LEU A 233 -39.23 -7.63 6.15
N ALA A 234 -40.29 -8.43 6.28
CA ALA A 234 -40.84 -8.81 7.57
C ALA A 234 -39.82 -9.54 8.44
N GLY A 235 -39.04 -10.45 7.83
CA GLY A 235 -37.97 -11.18 8.50
C GLY A 235 -36.85 -10.25 8.99
N ILE A 236 -36.36 -9.35 8.13
CA ILE A 236 -35.31 -8.38 8.48
C ILE A 236 -35.76 -7.48 9.62
N ILE A 237 -36.93 -6.86 9.52
CA ILE A 237 -37.49 -5.99 10.55
C ILE A 237 -37.59 -6.73 11.88
N LYS A 238 -38.05 -7.99 11.85
CA LYS A 238 -38.12 -8.84 13.04
C LYS A 238 -36.75 -9.10 13.69
N THR A 239 -35.67 -9.17 12.92
CA THR A 239 -34.31 -9.32 13.47
C THR A 239 -33.70 -8.02 14.02
N MET A 240 -34.24 -6.86 13.66
CA MET A 240 -33.76 -5.55 14.11
C MET A 240 -34.40 -5.07 15.42
N LEU A 241 -35.59 -5.56 15.76
CA LEU A 241 -36.37 -5.14 16.93
C LEU A 241 -35.86 -5.60 18.31
N PRO A 242 -35.25 -6.80 18.47
CA PRO A 242 -34.77 -7.25 19.77
C PRO A 242 -33.67 -6.36 20.35
N GLN A 243 -33.48 -6.47 21.66
CA GLN A 243 -32.33 -5.88 22.34
C GLN A 243 -31.02 -6.41 21.73
N ARG A 244 -30.03 -5.53 21.57
CA ARG A 244 -28.78 -5.83 20.87
C ARG A 244 -27.66 -6.19 21.84
N PHE A 245 -26.84 -7.15 21.44
CA PHE A 245 -25.71 -7.69 22.22
C PHE A 245 -24.47 -7.89 21.34
N THR A 246 -23.28 -7.75 21.91
CA THR A 246 -22.06 -8.38 21.37
C THR A 246 -21.66 -9.56 22.24
N VAL A 247 -21.00 -10.55 21.62
CA VAL A 247 -20.33 -11.65 22.29
C VAL A 247 -18.91 -11.75 21.71
N GLU A 248 -17.92 -11.87 22.58
CA GLU A 248 -16.49 -11.88 22.24
C GLU A 248 -15.79 -12.98 23.03
N LEU A 249 -14.82 -13.65 22.39
CA LEU A 249 -13.92 -14.61 23.02
C LEU A 249 -12.48 -14.14 22.86
N THR A 250 -11.75 -14.07 23.97
CA THR A 250 -10.30 -13.83 23.98
C THR A 250 -9.58 -14.95 24.73
N ASN A 251 -8.36 -15.27 24.31
CA ASN A 251 -7.51 -16.25 24.98
C ASN A 251 -6.45 -15.53 25.81
N GLU A 252 -6.04 -16.13 26.94
CA GLU A 252 -4.86 -15.65 27.66
C GLU A 252 -3.60 -15.78 26.77
N PHE A 253 -3.47 -16.91 26.07
CA PHE A 253 -2.43 -17.15 25.08
C PHE A 253 -3.00 -17.81 23.82
N ALA A 254 -2.50 -17.45 22.65
CA ALA A 254 -2.85 -18.15 21.41
C ALA A 254 -2.10 -19.49 21.23
N ARG A 255 -1.03 -19.69 22.01
CA ARG A 255 -0.28 -20.95 22.11
C ARG A 255 0.02 -21.26 23.57
N TYR A 256 -0.35 -22.45 24.00
CA TYR A 256 -0.08 -23.05 25.30
C TYR A 256 0.98 -24.16 25.17
N LYS A 257 1.85 -24.28 26.18
CA LYS A 257 2.78 -25.40 26.31
C LYS A 257 2.02 -26.64 26.78
N PRO A 258 2.50 -27.86 26.49
CA PRO A 258 1.76 -29.09 26.80
C PRO A 258 1.34 -29.27 28.27
N SER A 259 2.04 -28.65 29.23
CA SER A 259 1.74 -28.71 30.66
C SER A 259 0.80 -27.62 31.18
N GLU A 260 0.43 -26.66 30.35
CA GLU A 260 -0.41 -25.52 30.73
C GLU A 260 -1.88 -25.81 30.46
N SER A 261 -2.76 -25.29 31.33
CA SER A 261 -4.21 -25.32 31.16
C SER A 261 -4.63 -24.07 30.36
N PRO A 262 -5.34 -24.23 29.22
CA PRO A 262 -5.84 -23.09 28.47
C PRO A 262 -6.86 -22.25 29.26
N LYS A 263 -6.80 -20.93 29.09
CA LYS A 263 -7.74 -19.99 29.72
C LYS A 263 -8.38 -19.08 28.68
N ILE A 264 -9.69 -19.04 28.69
CA ILE A 264 -10.50 -18.29 27.74
C ILE A 264 -11.36 -17.31 28.51
N THR A 265 -11.49 -16.09 28.02
CA THR A 265 -12.44 -15.11 28.55
C THR A 265 -13.57 -14.93 27.55
N SER A 266 -14.81 -15.02 28.02
CA SER A 266 -16.00 -14.66 27.24
C SER A 266 -16.59 -13.37 27.77
N THR A 267 -16.89 -12.42 26.88
CA THR A 267 -17.52 -11.15 27.23
C THR A 267 -18.83 -10.98 26.48
N ILE A 268 -19.86 -10.47 27.16
CA ILE A 268 -21.14 -10.08 26.57
C ILE A 268 -21.41 -8.63 26.93
N ASN A 269 -21.65 -7.79 25.93
CA ASN A 269 -22.02 -6.39 26.14
C ASN A 269 -23.39 -6.09 25.55
N LEU A 270 -24.24 -5.43 26.34
CA LEU A 270 -25.51 -4.88 25.91
C LEU A 270 -25.27 -3.59 25.12
N LEU A 271 -25.82 -3.48 23.91
CA LEU A 271 -25.63 -2.30 23.05
C LEU A 271 -26.77 -1.28 23.16
N GLY A 272 -26.47 -0.04 22.79
CA GLY A 272 -27.41 1.08 22.75
C GLY A 272 -27.49 1.86 24.07
N PRO A 273 -28.32 2.92 24.10
CA PRO A 273 -28.41 3.84 25.23
C PRO A 273 -29.19 3.25 26.42
N ASN A 274 -30.07 2.27 26.19
CA ASN A 274 -30.78 1.57 27.25
C ASN A 274 -29.98 0.33 27.67
N LYS A 275 -29.55 0.30 28.94
CA LYS A 275 -28.75 -0.80 29.51
C LYS A 275 -29.56 -1.80 30.34
N ASN A 276 -30.89 -1.80 30.21
CA ASN A 276 -31.76 -2.78 30.87
C ASN A 276 -31.98 -4.02 29.99
N CYS A 277 -31.62 -5.21 30.48
CA CYS A 277 -31.92 -6.47 29.82
C CYS A 277 -33.15 -7.13 30.44
N HIS A 278 -34.14 -7.47 29.62
CA HIS A 278 -35.35 -8.21 30.02
C HIS A 278 -35.43 -9.62 29.43
N HIS A 279 -34.38 -10.06 28.72
CA HIS A 279 -34.32 -11.35 28.06
C HIS A 279 -33.60 -12.39 28.91
N LYS A 280 -33.96 -13.67 28.75
CA LYS A 280 -33.20 -14.78 29.32
C LYS A 280 -31.97 -15.04 28.46
N LEU A 281 -30.78 -14.95 29.05
CA LEU A 281 -29.51 -15.20 28.36
C LEU A 281 -28.94 -16.56 28.75
N ASN A 282 -28.41 -17.30 27.78
CA ASN A 282 -27.55 -18.47 28.01
C ASN A 282 -26.33 -18.33 27.12
N LEU A 283 -25.15 -18.50 27.69
CA LEU A 283 -23.90 -18.55 26.94
C LEU A 283 -23.41 -19.98 26.93
N LYS A 284 -23.33 -20.56 25.73
CA LYS A 284 -22.84 -21.91 25.50
C LYS A 284 -21.47 -21.83 24.84
N LEU A 285 -20.46 -22.47 25.45
CA LEU A 285 -19.14 -22.64 24.88
C LEU A 285 -18.94 -24.08 24.42
N SER A 286 -18.53 -24.26 23.18
CA SER A 286 -18.26 -25.57 22.58
C SER A 286 -16.80 -25.64 22.16
N LEU A 287 -16.05 -26.62 22.66
CA LEU A 287 -14.64 -26.83 22.38
C LEU A 287 -14.46 -27.96 21.35
N PHE A 288 -13.74 -27.69 20.27
CA PHE A 288 -13.48 -28.62 19.17
C PHE A 288 -11.99 -28.88 18.98
N SER A 289 -11.64 -30.08 18.53
CA SER A 289 -10.35 -30.38 17.89
C SER A 289 -10.59 -31.24 16.66
N ASN A 290 -9.98 -30.89 15.52
CA ASN A 290 -10.22 -31.53 14.22
C ASN A 290 -11.72 -31.71 13.94
N GLU A 291 -12.50 -30.64 14.13
CA GLU A 291 -13.96 -30.60 13.97
C GLU A 291 -14.78 -31.52 14.91
N GLN A 292 -14.12 -32.23 15.82
CA GLN A 292 -14.80 -33.07 16.82
C GLN A 292 -15.03 -32.28 18.10
N LEU A 293 -16.29 -32.28 18.58
CA LEU A 293 -16.64 -31.71 19.88
C LEU A 293 -15.99 -32.53 21.00
N ILE A 294 -15.17 -31.87 21.83
CA ILE A 294 -14.46 -32.48 22.96
C ILE A 294 -15.11 -32.15 24.28
N ASP A 295 -15.57 -30.91 24.45
CA ASP A 295 -16.19 -30.46 25.69
C ASP A 295 -17.19 -29.33 25.44
N GLU A 296 -18.12 -29.15 26.37
CA GLU A 296 -19.18 -28.16 26.27
C GLU A 296 -19.50 -27.58 27.66
N TYR A 297 -19.61 -26.26 27.72
CA TYR A 297 -19.92 -25.53 28.94
C TYR A 297 -21.13 -24.63 28.69
N THR A 298 -21.98 -24.44 29.70
CA THR A 298 -23.11 -23.52 29.61
C THR A 298 -23.27 -22.77 30.91
N ILE A 299 -23.47 -21.46 30.81
CA ILE A 299 -23.78 -20.59 31.95
C ILE A 299 -24.95 -19.68 31.61
N GLU A 300 -25.71 -19.27 32.62
CA GLU A 300 -26.68 -18.18 32.52
C GLU A 300 -25.98 -16.87 32.92
N PRO A 301 -25.65 -15.97 31.98
CA PRO A 301 -24.94 -14.73 32.27
C PRO A 301 -25.76 -13.78 33.13
N SER A 302 -25.14 -13.19 34.15
CA SER A 302 -25.73 -12.11 34.96
C SER A 302 -25.05 -10.79 34.63
N LEU A 303 -25.73 -9.96 33.84
CA LEU A 303 -25.21 -8.66 33.39
C LEU A 303 -25.14 -7.67 34.56
N LYS A 304 -23.96 -7.08 34.78
CA LYS A 304 -23.75 -5.94 35.69
C LYS A 304 -23.47 -4.70 34.85
N GLU A 305 -24.25 -3.65 35.05
CA GLU A 305 -24.14 -2.39 34.27
C GLU A 305 -24.18 -2.62 32.74
N GLY A 306 -24.90 -3.67 32.31
CA GLY A 306 -25.02 -4.03 30.90
C GLY A 306 -23.87 -4.86 30.32
N ALA A 307 -22.95 -5.36 31.14
CA ALA A 307 -21.85 -6.22 30.71
C ALA A 307 -21.73 -7.50 31.55
N PHE A 308 -21.20 -8.56 30.95
CA PHE A 308 -20.82 -9.80 31.63
C PHE A 308 -19.47 -10.25 31.12
N SER A 309 -18.63 -10.77 32.03
CA SER A 309 -17.37 -11.41 31.68
C SER A 309 -17.18 -12.65 32.55
N ALA A 310 -16.69 -13.74 31.95
CA ALA A 310 -16.36 -14.98 32.63
C ALA A 310 -15.06 -15.57 32.06
N GLU A 311 -14.21 -16.05 32.95
CA GLU A 311 -13.00 -16.81 32.64
C GLU A 311 -13.30 -18.32 32.71
N TRP A 312 -12.79 -19.06 31.74
CA TRP A 312 -12.98 -20.49 31.56
C TRP A 312 -11.59 -21.14 31.56
N GLU A 313 -11.22 -21.77 32.67
CA GLU A 313 -10.01 -22.60 32.74
C GLU A 313 -10.34 -24.01 32.25
N LEU A 314 -9.76 -24.38 31.10
CA LEU A 314 -9.96 -25.68 30.49
C LEU A 314 -9.07 -26.73 31.15
N LYS A 315 -9.52 -27.99 31.17
CA LYS A 315 -8.66 -29.11 31.60
C LYS A 315 -7.47 -29.24 30.66
N PRO A 316 -6.32 -29.79 31.13
CA PRO A 316 -5.18 -30.07 30.27
C PRO A 316 -5.58 -30.86 29.02
N LEU A 317 -5.23 -30.34 27.85
CA LEU A 317 -5.61 -30.88 26.54
C LEU A 317 -4.45 -31.66 25.92
N LEU A 318 -4.77 -32.56 24.97
CA LEU A 318 -3.75 -33.23 24.15
C LEU A 318 -3.08 -32.24 23.20
N ARG A 319 -1.92 -32.62 22.65
CA ARG A 319 -1.22 -31.78 21.68
C ARG A 319 -2.05 -31.59 20.41
N GLY A 320 -2.18 -30.35 19.94
CA GLY A 320 -2.93 -30.04 18.71
C GLY A 320 -3.50 -28.64 18.67
N TYR A 321 -4.27 -28.37 17.61
CA TYR A 321 -5.09 -27.17 17.45
C TYR A 321 -6.49 -27.39 18.02
N TYR A 322 -7.04 -26.33 18.62
CA TYR A 322 -8.38 -26.30 19.18
C TYR A 322 -9.13 -25.05 18.74
N SER A 323 -10.43 -25.21 18.50
CA SER A 323 -11.37 -24.13 18.19
C SER A 323 -12.44 -24.07 19.27
N VAL A 324 -12.82 -22.86 19.67
CA VAL A 324 -13.83 -22.61 20.71
C VAL A 324 -14.90 -21.72 20.12
N VAL A 325 -16.15 -22.15 20.23
CA VAL A 325 -17.32 -21.43 19.71
C VAL A 325 -18.21 -21.01 20.87
N ALA A 326 -18.51 -19.72 20.96
CA ALA A 326 -19.48 -19.15 21.88
C ALA A 326 -20.80 -18.86 21.17
N ASP A 327 -21.86 -19.54 21.58
CA ASP A 327 -23.23 -19.23 21.19
C ASP A 327 -23.90 -18.43 22.32
N LEU A 328 -24.31 -17.19 22.01
CA LEU A 328 -25.20 -16.43 22.86
C LEU A 328 -26.65 -16.73 22.47
N LEU A 329 -27.38 -17.40 23.36
CA LEU A 329 -28.80 -17.65 23.21
C LEU A 329 -29.61 -16.59 23.95
N VAL A 330 -30.55 -15.96 23.25
CA VAL A 330 -31.51 -14.98 23.79
C VAL A 330 -32.90 -15.59 23.70
N ASP A 331 -33.53 -15.81 24.85
CA ASP A 331 -34.82 -16.50 25.00
C ASP A 331 -34.85 -17.88 24.33
N GLY A 332 -33.71 -18.59 24.35
CA GLY A 332 -33.57 -19.96 23.83
C GLY A 332 -33.21 -20.07 22.34
N GLU A 333 -33.06 -18.95 21.63
CA GLU A 333 -32.65 -18.92 20.22
C GLU A 333 -31.23 -18.37 20.10
N ILE A 334 -30.41 -18.92 19.20
CA ILE A 334 -29.07 -18.39 18.91
C ILE A 334 -29.20 -16.97 18.35
N TYR A 335 -28.63 -15.99 19.05
CA TYR A 335 -28.64 -14.59 18.66
C TYR A 335 -27.34 -14.17 17.97
N ALA A 336 -26.21 -14.54 18.56
CA ALA A 336 -24.87 -14.24 18.07
C ALA A 336 -23.93 -15.40 18.36
N GLN A 337 -22.94 -15.57 17.48
CA GLN A 337 -21.86 -16.53 17.63
C GLN A 337 -20.52 -15.80 17.49
N HIS A 338 -19.52 -16.24 18.25
CA HIS A 338 -18.12 -15.83 18.09
C HIS A 338 -17.23 -17.05 18.26
N SER A 339 -16.19 -17.17 17.44
CA SER A 339 -15.22 -18.28 17.52
C SER A 339 -13.80 -17.76 17.71
N ASN A 340 -12.99 -18.48 18.47
CA ASN A 340 -11.57 -18.25 18.61
C ASN A 340 -10.81 -19.59 18.62
N GLY A 341 -9.51 -19.60 18.35
CA GLY A 341 -8.68 -20.81 18.34
C GLY A 341 -7.42 -20.68 19.20
N PHE A 342 -6.77 -21.80 19.52
CA PHE A 342 -5.45 -21.81 20.15
C PHE A 342 -4.72 -23.14 19.90
N PHE A 343 -3.39 -23.12 20.06
CA PHE A 343 -2.54 -24.30 19.95
C PHE A 343 -2.10 -24.81 21.32
N GLN A 344 -2.16 -26.13 21.53
CA GLN A 344 -1.49 -26.82 22.63
C GLN A 344 -0.26 -27.55 22.07
N LEU A 345 0.89 -26.87 21.99
CA LEU A 345 2.09 -27.41 21.31
C LEU A 345 3.39 -27.06 22.07
N GLY A 346 4.32 -28.01 22.11
CA GLY A 346 5.68 -27.82 22.61
C GLY A 346 6.65 -27.34 21.53
N ASP A 347 7.84 -26.91 21.92
CA ASP A 347 8.84 -26.37 20.98
C ASP A 347 9.30 -27.42 19.97
N GLU A 348 9.36 -28.70 20.36
CA GLU A 348 9.67 -29.82 19.45
C GLU A 348 8.62 -29.97 18.34
N ASP A 349 7.33 -29.79 18.67
CA ASP A 349 6.24 -29.90 17.70
C ASP A 349 6.34 -28.76 16.65
N ILE A 350 6.74 -27.56 17.08
CA ILE A 350 7.03 -26.42 16.20
C ILE A 350 8.19 -26.75 15.26
N GLN A 351 9.30 -27.25 15.79
CA GLN A 351 10.48 -27.59 14.99
C GLN A 351 10.18 -28.68 13.95
N ASP A 352 9.35 -29.67 14.29
CA ASP A 352 8.94 -30.72 13.35
C ASP A 352 8.04 -30.19 12.23
N MET A 353 7.24 -29.17 12.49
CA MET A 353 6.45 -28.49 11.47
C MET A 353 7.37 -27.66 10.56
N LEU A 354 8.29 -26.86 11.13
CA LEU A 354 9.20 -26.01 10.36
C LEU A 354 10.13 -26.80 9.42
N LYS A 355 10.50 -28.04 9.77
CA LYS A 355 11.27 -28.94 8.89
C LYS A 355 10.56 -29.26 7.57
N LYS A 356 9.23 -29.10 7.50
CA LYS A 356 8.44 -29.34 6.28
C LYS A 356 8.45 -28.15 5.34
N ILE A 357 8.89 -26.98 5.81
CA ILE A 357 8.91 -25.74 5.04
C ILE A 357 10.29 -25.52 4.50
N LYS A 358 10.36 -25.31 3.18
CA LYS A 358 11.62 -24.95 2.52
C LYS A 358 11.96 -23.50 2.91
N PRO A 359 13.15 -23.19 3.41
CA PRO A 359 13.52 -21.81 3.68
C PRO A 359 13.66 -21.02 2.38
N ILE A 360 13.46 -19.70 2.45
CA ILE A 360 14.00 -18.79 1.44
C ILE A 360 15.33 -18.19 1.91
N TYR A 361 16.23 -17.91 0.97
CA TYR A 361 17.56 -17.35 1.26
C TYR A 361 18.08 -16.55 0.06
N LEU A 362 19.20 -15.85 0.23
CA LEU A 362 19.86 -15.13 -0.85
C LEU A 362 21.01 -15.96 -1.43
N ASP A 363 21.09 -16.01 -2.76
CA ASP A 363 22.22 -16.59 -3.50
C ASP A 363 22.45 -15.83 -4.81
N THR A 364 23.36 -14.86 -4.75
CA THR A 364 23.71 -13.99 -5.88
C THR A 364 24.41 -14.72 -7.01
N THR A 365 24.80 -15.99 -6.84
CA THR A 365 25.36 -16.82 -7.92
C THR A 365 24.28 -17.41 -8.83
N ILE A 366 23.01 -17.37 -8.40
CA ILE A 366 21.85 -17.80 -9.18
C ILE A 366 21.08 -16.59 -9.70
N THR A 367 20.77 -15.63 -8.82
CA THR A 367 20.03 -14.43 -9.19
C THR A 367 20.32 -13.29 -8.21
N THR A 368 20.31 -12.07 -8.72
CA THR A 368 20.48 -10.85 -7.93
C THR A 368 19.15 -10.15 -7.64
N ASP A 369 18.08 -10.57 -8.31
CA ASP A 369 16.77 -9.90 -8.23
C ASP A 369 15.83 -10.54 -7.21
N TYR A 370 16.02 -11.81 -6.87
CA TYR A 370 15.06 -12.60 -6.09
C TYR A 370 15.73 -13.35 -4.93
N CYS A 371 14.93 -13.67 -3.91
CA CYS A 371 15.28 -14.76 -3.01
C CYS A 371 15.25 -16.10 -3.75
N ILE A 372 15.88 -17.10 -3.17
CA ILE A 372 15.89 -18.48 -3.66
C ILE A 372 15.08 -19.36 -2.73
N ARG A 373 14.27 -20.23 -3.33
CA ARG A 373 13.56 -21.33 -2.68
C ARG A 373 13.79 -22.60 -3.47
N ASP A 374 14.29 -23.66 -2.82
CA ASP A 374 14.53 -24.95 -3.49
C ASP A 374 15.45 -24.86 -4.73
N GLY A 375 16.46 -23.99 -4.68
CA GLY A 375 17.38 -23.75 -5.79
C GLY A 375 16.81 -22.98 -6.98
N LYS A 376 15.62 -22.37 -6.85
CA LYS A 376 14.98 -21.56 -7.88
C LYS A 376 14.65 -20.16 -7.39
N PRO A 377 14.61 -19.13 -8.26
CA PRO A 377 14.09 -17.82 -7.90
C PRO A 377 12.68 -17.91 -7.30
N PHE A 378 12.46 -17.14 -6.24
CA PHE A 378 11.20 -17.01 -5.52
C PHE A 378 10.65 -15.60 -5.76
N ALA A 379 9.65 -15.51 -6.63
CA ALA A 379 8.90 -14.28 -6.88
C ALA A 379 8.00 -13.98 -5.67
N MET A 380 8.19 -12.82 -5.04
CA MET A 380 7.42 -12.41 -3.88
C MET A 380 6.07 -11.85 -4.33
N HIS A 381 4.98 -12.54 -3.99
CA HIS A 381 3.61 -12.08 -4.24
C HIS A 381 2.90 -12.02 -2.90
N GLY A 382 2.75 -10.81 -2.37
CA GLY A 382 2.31 -10.64 -1.00
C GLY A 382 1.24 -9.59 -0.80
N SER A 383 0.76 -9.57 0.43
CA SER A 383 -0.06 -8.48 0.93
C SER A 383 0.27 -8.19 2.39
N ASN A 384 0.11 -6.93 2.80
CA ASN A 384 0.09 -6.57 4.20
C ASN A 384 -1.16 -7.13 4.84
N TYR A 385 -1.01 -7.86 5.93
CA TYR A 385 -2.10 -8.64 6.50
C TYR A 385 -2.18 -8.46 8.01
N PHE A 386 -3.42 -8.26 8.45
CA PHE A 386 -3.85 -8.38 9.83
C PHE A 386 -5.14 -9.22 9.84
N PRO A 387 -5.34 -10.12 10.81
CA PRO A 387 -6.58 -10.89 10.90
C PRO A 387 -7.82 -9.99 10.86
N SER A 388 -8.79 -10.33 10.02
CA SER A 388 -9.92 -9.48 9.63
C SER A 388 -10.94 -9.19 10.74
N ASP A 389 -10.84 -9.85 11.90
CA ASP A 389 -11.69 -9.61 13.07
C ASP A 389 -11.11 -8.56 14.04
N ILE A 390 -9.78 -8.51 14.14
CA ILE A 390 -9.07 -7.75 15.17
C ILE A 390 -8.07 -6.74 14.59
N HIS A 391 -7.71 -6.85 13.31
CA HIS A 391 -6.79 -5.99 12.58
C HIS A 391 -5.49 -5.68 13.36
N ARG A 392 -5.08 -4.41 13.46
CA ARG A 392 -3.78 -3.99 14.00
C ARG A 392 -3.56 -4.31 15.50
N ASP A 393 -4.59 -4.77 16.21
CA ASP A 393 -4.50 -5.24 17.62
C ASP A 393 -4.12 -6.73 17.75
N CYS A 394 -3.88 -7.43 16.63
CA CYS A 394 -3.79 -8.89 16.59
C CYS A 394 -2.68 -9.53 17.42
N PHE A 395 -1.63 -8.81 17.81
CA PHE A 395 -0.54 -9.36 18.64
C PHE A 395 -0.70 -9.07 20.14
N VAL A 396 -1.88 -8.56 20.53
CA VAL A 396 -2.35 -8.52 21.93
C VAL A 396 -3.43 -9.57 22.15
N ASP A 397 -4.43 -9.66 21.28
CA ASP A 397 -5.56 -10.60 21.37
C ASP A 397 -5.75 -11.39 20.06
N PHE A 398 -4.78 -12.26 19.76
CA PHE A 398 -4.75 -13.01 18.50
C PHE A 398 -5.86 -14.07 18.41
N ASN A 399 -6.49 -14.15 17.22
CA ASN A 399 -7.46 -15.19 16.87
C ASN A 399 -6.92 -16.13 15.77
N PRO A 400 -6.31 -17.27 16.13
CA PRO A 400 -5.88 -18.30 15.19
C PRO A 400 -6.98 -18.85 14.27
N GLU A 401 -8.23 -18.92 14.73
CA GLU A 401 -9.37 -19.43 13.94
C GLU A 401 -9.75 -18.48 12.80
N GLN A 402 -9.75 -17.17 13.05
CA GLN A 402 -9.95 -16.20 11.97
C GLN A 402 -8.73 -16.17 11.05
N CYS A 403 -7.53 -16.22 11.61
CA CYS A 403 -6.30 -16.21 10.82
C CYS A 403 -6.22 -17.38 9.84
N GLU A 404 -6.61 -18.59 10.26
CA GLU A 404 -6.66 -19.77 9.38
C GLU A 404 -7.56 -19.54 8.15
N LYS A 405 -8.72 -18.91 8.34
CA LYS A 405 -9.68 -18.61 7.26
C LYS A 405 -9.12 -17.60 6.28
N ASP A 406 -8.58 -16.50 6.81
CA ASP A 406 -8.03 -15.41 6.02
C ASP A 406 -6.79 -15.89 5.23
N LEU A 407 -5.90 -16.68 5.83
CA LEU A 407 -4.70 -17.18 5.15
C LEU A 407 -5.02 -18.21 4.08
N LEU A 408 -6.05 -19.03 4.28
CA LEU A 408 -6.54 -19.93 3.23
C LEU A 408 -7.09 -19.14 2.02
N GLU A 409 -7.84 -18.06 2.29
CA GLU A 409 -8.35 -17.16 1.24
C GLU A 409 -7.19 -16.48 0.50
N LEU A 410 -6.21 -15.90 1.21
CA LEU A 410 -5.04 -15.28 0.60
C LEU A 410 -4.20 -16.27 -0.22
N LYS A 411 -4.00 -17.50 0.29
CA LYS A 411 -3.28 -18.55 -0.45
C LYS A 411 -4.00 -18.90 -1.76
N SER A 412 -5.34 -18.91 -1.75
CA SER A 412 -6.15 -19.24 -2.92
C SER A 412 -6.02 -18.22 -4.06
N VAL A 413 -5.63 -16.97 -3.76
CA VAL A 413 -5.46 -15.90 -4.76
C VAL A 413 -4.01 -15.69 -5.20
N GLY A 414 -3.09 -16.55 -4.76
CA GLY A 414 -1.69 -16.55 -5.20
C GLY A 414 -0.72 -15.84 -4.26
N VAL A 415 -1.16 -15.43 -3.06
CA VAL A 415 -0.26 -14.89 -2.03
C VAL A 415 0.67 -15.99 -1.52
N ASN A 416 1.98 -15.69 -1.48
CA ASN A 416 3.01 -16.60 -0.99
C ASN A 416 3.86 -16.00 0.15
N ILE A 417 3.72 -14.70 0.41
CA ILE A 417 4.40 -14.00 1.50
C ILE A 417 3.47 -12.95 2.12
N LEU A 418 3.54 -12.81 3.43
CA LEU A 418 2.77 -11.85 4.21
C LEU A 418 3.72 -10.79 4.76
N ARG A 419 3.26 -9.55 4.84
CA ARG A 419 3.89 -8.53 5.67
C ARG A 419 2.96 -8.14 6.81
N THR A 420 3.44 -8.20 8.04
CA THR A 420 2.63 -7.92 9.23
C THR A 420 3.52 -7.51 10.39
N GLY A 421 2.96 -7.11 11.53
CA GLY A 421 3.76 -6.70 12.68
C GLY A 421 3.03 -5.77 13.63
N ILE A 422 3.79 -4.94 14.35
CA ILE A 422 3.29 -4.06 15.41
C ILE A 422 3.13 -2.63 14.91
N TRP A 423 1.88 -2.22 14.62
CA TRP A 423 1.52 -0.85 14.22
C TRP A 423 0.89 -0.01 15.34
N GLN A 424 0.40 -0.65 16.40
CA GLN A 424 -0.23 0.02 17.54
C GLN A 424 -0.09 -0.84 18.81
N THR A 425 -0.65 -0.38 19.94
CA THR A 425 -0.62 -1.08 21.24
C THR A 425 0.79 -1.40 21.77
N TYR A 426 1.79 -0.59 21.40
CA TYR A 426 3.20 -0.82 21.74
C TYR A 426 3.46 -1.11 23.23
N ARG A 427 2.75 -0.46 24.14
CA ARG A 427 2.90 -0.67 25.60
C ARG A 427 2.34 -2.00 26.11
N GLU A 428 1.39 -2.58 25.36
CA GLU A 428 0.82 -3.90 25.59
C GLU A 428 1.67 -5.03 24.98
N VAL A 429 2.54 -4.69 24.01
CA VAL A 429 3.46 -5.63 23.37
C VAL A 429 4.84 -5.63 24.04
N TYR A 430 5.36 -4.45 24.37
CA TYR A 430 6.71 -4.27 24.93
C TYR A 430 6.69 -4.03 26.45
N GLN A 431 7.72 -4.54 27.13
CA GLN A 431 7.98 -4.29 28.54
C GLN A 431 8.76 -2.98 28.72
N GLU A 432 8.84 -2.46 29.95
CA GLU A 432 9.58 -1.23 30.29
C GLU A 432 11.08 -1.28 29.94
N ASP A 433 11.65 -2.48 29.89
CA ASP A 433 13.05 -2.72 29.51
C ASP A 433 13.25 -2.95 28.01
N GLY A 434 12.17 -2.95 27.22
CA GLY A 434 12.19 -3.18 25.78
C GLY A 434 11.89 -4.61 25.33
N ASN A 435 11.93 -5.60 26.22
CA ASN A 435 11.64 -6.98 25.85
C ASN A 435 10.17 -7.15 25.42
N ILE A 436 9.92 -8.02 24.44
CA ILE A 436 8.55 -8.39 24.07
C ILE A 436 7.92 -9.20 25.20
N ARG A 437 6.64 -8.96 25.50
CA ARG A 437 5.87 -9.69 26.50
C ARG A 437 5.56 -11.11 26.02
N GLU A 438 5.50 -12.06 26.96
CA GLU A 438 5.24 -13.48 26.66
C GLU A 438 3.91 -13.69 25.91
N LYS A 439 2.87 -12.92 26.24
CA LYS A 439 1.57 -12.97 25.55
C LYS A 439 1.72 -12.70 24.06
N SER A 440 2.40 -11.61 23.71
CA SER A 440 2.65 -11.24 22.31
C SER A 440 3.60 -12.21 21.60
N LEU A 441 4.63 -12.73 22.28
CA LEU A 441 5.49 -13.77 21.69
C LEU A 441 4.70 -15.03 21.33
N ARG A 442 3.74 -15.45 22.16
CA ARG A 442 2.88 -16.61 21.89
C ARG A 442 1.82 -16.34 20.82
N ALA A 443 1.34 -15.10 20.71
CA ALA A 443 0.52 -14.66 19.58
C ALA A 443 1.29 -14.75 18.26
N MET A 444 2.52 -14.24 18.23
CA MET A 444 3.42 -14.32 17.08
C MET A 444 3.75 -15.78 16.72
N GLU A 445 4.06 -16.64 17.70
CA GLU A 445 4.26 -18.08 17.48
C GLU A 445 3.03 -18.70 16.82
N ALA A 446 1.83 -18.48 17.35
CA ALA A 446 0.60 -19.00 16.75
C ALA A 446 0.40 -18.49 15.33
N PHE A 447 0.58 -17.19 15.08
CA PHE A 447 0.48 -16.61 13.74
C PHE A 447 1.47 -17.24 12.75
N PHE A 448 2.75 -17.34 13.12
CA PHE A 448 3.77 -17.93 12.27
C PHE A 448 3.51 -19.42 12.03
N LEU A 449 2.94 -20.15 13.00
CA LEU A 449 2.50 -21.54 12.82
C LEU A 449 1.37 -21.67 11.80
N VAL A 450 0.37 -20.78 11.84
CA VAL A 450 -0.73 -20.76 10.84
C VAL A 450 -0.16 -20.49 9.45
N ALA A 451 0.65 -19.43 9.29
CA ALA A 451 1.28 -19.08 8.02
C ALA A 451 2.15 -20.23 7.47
N ALA A 452 2.92 -20.85 8.36
CA ALA A 452 3.75 -22.00 8.05
C ALA A 452 2.92 -23.20 7.56
N GLY A 453 1.76 -23.47 8.16
CA GLY A 453 0.82 -24.51 7.74
C GLY A 453 0.32 -24.35 6.29
N HIS A 454 0.25 -23.11 5.79
CA HIS A 454 -0.16 -22.76 4.42
C HIS A 454 1.00 -22.51 3.45
N ASP A 455 2.23 -22.83 3.87
CA ASP A 455 3.44 -22.56 3.09
C ASP A 455 3.55 -21.06 2.70
N LEU A 456 3.35 -20.19 3.70
CA LEU A 456 3.47 -18.74 3.61
C LEU A 456 4.68 -18.24 4.42
N TYR A 457 5.43 -17.34 3.81
CA TYR A 457 6.53 -16.61 4.47
C TYR A 457 6.01 -15.34 5.12
N VAL A 458 6.74 -14.82 6.10
CA VAL A 458 6.36 -13.61 6.83
C VAL A 458 7.53 -12.64 6.93
N GLN A 459 7.33 -11.42 6.47
CA GLN A 459 8.14 -10.25 6.83
C GLN A 459 7.50 -9.59 8.05
N PHE A 460 8.14 -9.71 9.21
CA PHE A 460 7.58 -9.25 10.47
C PHE A 460 8.17 -7.90 10.89
N VAL A 461 7.29 -6.94 11.15
CA VAL A 461 7.61 -5.56 11.54
C VAL A 461 7.54 -5.36 13.05
N LEU A 462 8.63 -4.86 13.64
CA LEU A 462 8.72 -4.66 15.09
C LEU A 462 8.36 -3.24 15.54
N GLY A 463 8.45 -2.23 14.67
CA GLY A 463 8.05 -0.86 15.01
C GLY A 463 7.60 -0.04 13.80
N THR A 464 7.02 1.12 14.03
CA THR A 464 6.67 2.08 12.96
C THR A 464 7.35 3.42 13.20
N PHE A 465 7.87 4.00 12.12
CA PHE A 465 8.46 5.33 12.00
C PHE A 465 9.67 5.60 12.90
N VAL A 466 9.48 5.60 14.23
CA VAL A 466 10.51 5.86 15.24
C VAL A 466 10.28 4.92 16.42
N MET A 467 11.29 4.11 16.77
CA MET A 467 11.20 3.11 17.84
C MET A 467 11.38 3.72 19.24
N ASN A 468 10.52 4.67 19.64
CA ASN A 468 10.61 5.40 20.91
C ASN A 468 9.31 5.35 21.74
N HIS A 469 8.55 4.26 21.63
CA HIS A 469 7.22 4.12 22.22
C HIS A 469 7.17 4.24 23.77
N TRP A 470 8.30 4.09 24.45
CA TRP A 470 8.42 4.29 25.90
C TRP A 470 8.47 5.77 26.29
N ASP A 471 9.15 6.60 25.50
CA ASP A 471 9.33 8.03 25.76
C ASP A 471 9.63 8.75 24.43
N ARG A 472 8.64 9.49 23.93
CA ARG A 472 8.65 10.07 22.59
C ARG A 472 9.58 11.27 22.44
N ASP A 473 9.94 11.89 23.55
CA ASP A 473 10.86 13.03 23.57
C ASP A 473 12.33 12.59 23.46
N LYS A 474 12.58 11.27 23.55
CA LYS A 474 13.92 10.69 23.48
C LYS A 474 14.18 10.04 22.12
N CYS A 475 15.35 10.31 21.57
CA CYS A 475 15.78 9.76 20.29
C CYS A 475 16.28 8.30 20.45
N PRO A 476 15.74 7.31 19.73
CA PRO A 476 16.18 5.91 19.88
C PRO A 476 17.58 5.64 19.31
N ILE A 477 18.10 6.54 18.48
CA ILE A 477 19.44 6.43 17.88
C ILE A 477 20.53 6.92 18.87
N HIS A 478 20.26 8.02 19.56
CA HIS A 478 21.26 8.72 20.38
C HIS A 478 21.08 8.56 21.88
N ASN A 479 19.84 8.39 22.36
CA ASN A 479 19.57 8.28 23.79
C ASN A 479 19.92 6.86 24.29
N PRO A 480 20.85 6.70 25.24
CA PRO A 480 21.28 5.37 25.68
C PRO A 480 20.14 4.50 26.24
N GLU A 481 19.14 5.12 26.88
CA GLU A 481 17.99 4.41 27.43
C GLU A 481 17.10 3.87 26.30
N MET A 482 16.67 4.71 25.36
CA MET A 482 15.79 4.29 24.26
C MET A 482 16.49 3.36 23.29
N ARG A 483 17.79 3.58 23.03
CA ARG A 483 18.61 2.68 22.22
C ARG A 483 18.66 1.28 22.81
N SER A 484 18.93 1.16 24.12
CA SER A 484 18.94 -0.13 24.83
C SER A 484 17.58 -0.84 24.76
N LYS A 485 16.47 -0.12 25.00
CA LYS A 485 15.12 -0.70 24.89
C LYS A 485 14.82 -1.20 23.47
N THR A 486 15.21 -0.44 22.46
CA THR A 486 15.06 -0.84 21.05
C THR A 486 15.84 -2.11 20.75
N ILE A 487 17.12 -2.17 21.13
CA ILE A 487 17.95 -3.36 20.91
C ILE A 487 17.40 -4.58 21.66
N ASN A 488 16.88 -4.40 22.89
CA ASN A 488 16.24 -5.49 23.64
C ASN A 488 15.00 -6.05 22.93
N ALA A 489 14.20 -5.21 22.27
CA ALA A 489 13.05 -5.66 21.48
C ALA A 489 13.49 -6.62 20.35
N PHE A 490 14.49 -6.20 19.56
CA PHE A 490 15.04 -7.02 18.48
C PHE A 490 15.74 -8.29 19.00
N ALA A 491 16.51 -8.19 20.08
CA ALA A 491 17.17 -9.33 20.70
C ALA A 491 16.17 -10.37 21.22
N SER A 492 15.08 -9.91 21.85
CA SER A 492 14.01 -10.76 22.36
C SER A 492 13.30 -11.52 21.23
N PHE A 493 13.00 -10.83 20.13
CA PHE A 493 12.43 -11.45 18.93
C PHE A 493 13.38 -12.48 18.31
N ALA A 494 14.61 -12.08 18.00
CA ALA A 494 15.59 -12.96 17.34
C ALA A 494 15.91 -14.21 18.18
N LYS A 495 15.97 -14.05 19.50
CA LYS A 495 16.14 -15.18 20.42
C LYS A 495 14.96 -16.15 20.39
N ARG A 496 13.72 -15.64 20.34
CA ARG A 496 12.50 -16.47 20.33
C ARG A 496 12.33 -17.21 19.00
N PHE A 497 12.57 -16.52 17.88
CA PHE A 497 12.28 -17.02 16.53
C PHE A 497 13.50 -17.56 15.79
N LYS A 498 14.58 -17.87 16.52
CA LYS A 498 15.75 -18.59 15.98
C LYS A 498 15.33 -19.89 15.30
N GLY A 499 15.78 -20.11 14.07
CA GLY A 499 15.52 -21.32 13.29
C GLY A 499 14.16 -21.39 12.60
N TRP A 500 13.34 -20.34 12.70
CA TRP A 500 12.07 -20.27 11.96
C TRP A 500 12.33 -20.00 10.48
N THR A 501 12.08 -21.00 9.65
CA THR A 501 12.41 -20.99 8.21
C THR A 501 11.50 -20.12 7.36
N ASN A 502 10.36 -19.70 7.91
CA ASN A 502 9.38 -18.88 7.22
C ASN A 502 9.30 -17.42 7.74
N VAL A 503 10.21 -16.99 8.62
CA VAL A 503 10.17 -15.66 9.26
C VAL A 503 11.38 -14.82 8.88
N GLN A 504 11.13 -13.57 8.54
CA GLN A 504 12.12 -12.54 8.19
C GLN A 504 11.85 -11.29 9.04
N VAL A 505 12.88 -10.48 9.29
CA VAL A 505 12.74 -9.23 10.04
C VAL A 505 12.70 -8.08 9.06
N ASP A 506 11.58 -7.36 9.05
CA ASP A 506 11.51 -5.99 8.56
C ASP A 506 11.56 -5.09 9.81
N ALA A 507 12.67 -4.40 10.07
CA ALA A 507 12.87 -3.85 11.40
C ALA A 507 11.83 -2.78 11.78
N ILE A 508 11.57 -1.81 10.90
CA ILE A 508 10.71 -0.66 11.16
C ILE A 508 9.96 -0.27 9.89
N ASN A 509 8.65 -0.06 9.98
CA ASN A 509 7.84 0.51 8.90
C ASN A 509 8.18 1.98 8.66
N GLU A 510 8.40 2.38 7.41
CA GLU A 510 8.61 3.78 6.99
C GLU A 510 9.51 4.58 7.97
N PRO A 511 10.74 4.11 8.25
CA PRO A 511 11.57 4.69 9.29
C PRO A 511 11.89 6.15 9.00
N SER A 512 11.80 6.99 10.02
CA SER A 512 12.21 8.39 10.01
C SER A 512 13.37 8.57 11.00
N TYR A 513 14.30 9.48 10.69
CA TYR A 513 15.43 9.76 11.59
C TYR A 513 14.98 10.28 12.98
N SER A 514 13.92 11.10 13.03
CA SER A 514 13.34 11.57 14.28
C SER A 514 11.84 11.90 14.14
N TYR A 515 11.13 11.90 15.27
CA TYR A 515 9.69 12.18 15.32
C TYR A 515 9.35 13.64 14.93
N LYS A 516 10.27 14.59 15.14
CA LYS A 516 10.07 16.01 14.75
C LYS A 516 10.06 16.24 13.25
N GLY A 517 10.61 15.31 12.47
CA GLY A 517 10.66 15.34 11.01
C GLY A 517 10.07 14.09 10.39
N LEU A 518 8.97 13.58 10.95
CA LEU A 518 8.27 12.41 10.44
C LEU A 518 8.00 12.58 8.93
N TRP A 519 8.45 11.60 8.13
CA TRP A 519 8.31 11.60 6.65
C TRP A 519 8.92 12.82 5.94
N GLN A 520 9.91 13.48 6.55
CA GLN A 520 10.66 14.55 5.92
C GLN A 520 12.12 14.12 5.74
N THR A 521 12.91 14.93 5.03
CA THR A 521 14.37 14.87 5.20
C THR A 521 14.71 15.05 6.68
N ALA A 522 15.75 14.38 7.19
CA ALA A 522 16.03 14.33 8.62
C ALA A 522 15.89 15.70 9.32
N ARG A 523 15.31 15.71 10.52
CA ARG A 523 15.23 16.89 11.40
C ARG A 523 15.85 16.56 12.75
N PRO A 524 16.51 17.52 13.43
CA PRO A 524 17.01 17.31 14.78
C PRO A 524 15.89 16.88 15.72
N SER A 525 16.12 15.82 16.50
CA SER A 525 15.17 15.34 17.50
C SER A 525 15.04 16.32 18.67
N GLY A 526 16.09 17.10 18.95
CA GLY A 526 16.19 17.96 20.12
C GLY A 526 16.54 17.21 21.42
N ASP A 527 16.89 15.93 21.34
CA ASP A 527 17.46 15.17 22.44
C ASP A 527 18.86 15.72 22.79
N LYS A 528 19.16 15.86 24.09
CA LYS A 528 20.47 16.35 24.56
C LYS A 528 21.62 15.44 24.13
N TYR A 529 21.40 14.13 24.02
CA TYR A 529 22.43 13.17 23.61
C TYR A 529 22.73 13.28 22.11
N GLU A 530 21.71 13.60 21.30
CA GLU A 530 21.93 13.91 19.88
C GLU A 530 22.80 15.15 19.73
N LEU A 531 22.50 16.22 20.48
CA LEU A 531 23.31 17.45 20.47
C LEU A 531 24.76 17.21 20.90
N GLU A 532 24.98 16.39 21.94
CA GLU A 532 26.33 16.01 22.36
C GLU A 532 27.07 15.22 21.28
N ASN A 533 26.42 14.23 20.68
CA ASN A 533 26.99 13.41 19.61
C ASN A 533 27.28 14.24 18.35
N TRP A 534 26.40 15.18 17.99
CA TRP A 534 26.61 16.14 16.90
C TRP A 534 27.88 16.98 17.11
N ARG A 535 28.04 17.56 18.29
CA ARG A 535 29.21 18.38 18.65
C ARG A 535 30.50 17.56 18.59
N ASN A 536 30.45 16.32 19.07
CA ASN A 536 31.58 15.40 19.01
C ASN A 536 31.92 15.00 17.57
N TRP A 537 30.91 14.67 16.76
CA TRP A 537 31.07 14.32 15.35
C TRP A 537 31.67 15.47 14.55
N LEU A 538 31.20 16.71 14.75
CA LEU A 538 31.81 17.89 14.11
C LEU A 538 33.27 18.08 14.54
N LYS A 539 33.56 17.92 15.83
CA LYS A 539 34.93 18.02 16.34
C LYS A 539 35.85 16.98 15.69
N GLU A 540 35.36 15.76 15.50
CA GLU A 540 36.09 14.69 14.82
C GLU A 540 36.27 14.99 13.33
N LYS A 541 35.17 15.27 12.60
CA LYS A 541 35.18 15.58 11.16
C LYS A 541 36.16 16.70 10.80
N TYR A 542 36.21 17.76 11.61
CA TYR A 542 37.09 18.90 11.38
C TYR A 542 38.44 18.81 12.12
N ASN A 543 38.79 17.66 12.69
CA ASN A 543 40.04 17.45 13.44
C ASN A 543 40.28 18.51 14.55
N GLY A 544 39.21 18.95 15.20
CA GLY A 544 39.24 20.01 16.21
C GLY A 544 39.51 21.42 15.67
N ASN A 545 39.45 21.63 14.35
CA ASN A 545 39.72 22.92 13.71
C ASN A 545 38.44 23.71 13.39
N LEU A 546 38.04 24.61 14.30
CA LEU A 546 36.86 25.47 14.10
C LEU A 546 36.97 26.40 12.89
N SER A 547 38.18 26.78 12.47
CA SER A 547 38.34 27.65 11.30
C SER A 547 37.90 26.95 10.02
N MET A 548 38.14 25.63 9.91
CA MET A 548 37.68 24.84 8.76
C MET A 548 36.16 24.68 8.75
N LEU A 549 35.54 24.46 9.92
CA LEU A 549 34.08 24.41 10.04
C LEU A 549 33.44 25.75 9.65
N ARG A 550 33.98 26.85 10.19
CA ARG A 550 33.51 28.22 9.87
C ARG A 550 33.64 28.54 8.39
N GLU A 551 34.75 28.13 7.76
CA GLU A 551 34.96 28.26 6.33
C GLU A 551 33.97 27.44 5.51
N ALA A 552 33.73 26.17 5.89
CA ALA A 552 32.74 25.31 5.23
C ALA A 552 31.33 25.91 5.31
N TRP A 553 30.91 26.35 6.50
CA TRP A 553 29.56 26.88 6.71
C TRP A 553 29.36 28.32 6.27
N GLY A 554 30.44 29.05 5.99
CA GLY A 554 30.40 30.48 5.69
C GLY A 554 29.93 31.34 6.88
N VAL A 555 30.32 30.97 8.11
CA VAL A 555 29.90 31.63 9.36
C VAL A 555 31.06 32.18 10.17
N GLY A 556 30.80 33.16 11.04
CA GLY A 556 31.80 33.79 11.88
C GLY A 556 32.02 33.12 13.24
N VAL A 557 32.88 33.75 14.04
CA VAL A 557 33.20 33.31 15.43
C VAL A 557 31.97 33.41 16.32
N GLU A 558 31.08 34.34 16.07
CA GLU A 558 29.84 34.57 16.79
C GLU A 558 28.83 33.42 16.65
N THR A 559 28.82 32.72 15.51
CA THR A 559 27.92 31.60 15.25
C THR A 559 28.50 30.28 15.73
N ALA A 560 29.80 30.06 15.54
CA ALA A 560 30.49 28.83 15.96
C ALA A 560 31.72 29.15 16.82
N PRO A 561 31.57 29.70 18.05
CA PRO A 561 32.69 30.16 18.89
C PRO A 561 33.55 29.00 19.42
N ASP A 562 32.91 27.90 19.78
CA ASP A 562 33.51 26.67 20.30
C ASP A 562 32.65 25.45 19.90
N PHE A 563 33.23 24.26 19.71
CA PHE A 563 32.46 23.06 19.37
C PHE A 563 31.37 22.74 20.41
N SER A 564 31.62 23.01 21.70
CA SER A 564 30.65 22.78 22.78
C SER A 564 29.46 23.74 22.75
N LEU A 565 29.52 24.82 21.96
CA LEU A 565 28.49 25.84 21.83
C LEU A 565 27.81 25.81 20.46
N ILE A 566 28.15 24.87 19.59
CA ILE A 566 27.48 24.70 18.30
C ILE A 566 26.09 24.12 18.55
N GLU A 567 25.07 24.77 18.00
CA GLU A 567 23.69 24.30 18.02
C GLU A 567 23.40 23.39 16.82
N MET A 568 22.32 22.62 16.92
CA MET A 568 21.77 21.89 15.77
C MET A 568 21.11 22.87 14.79
N PRO A 569 20.96 22.49 13.51
CA PRO A 569 20.20 23.32 12.58
C PRO A 569 18.78 23.59 13.07
N ASN A 570 18.30 24.81 12.90
CA ASN A 570 16.91 25.16 13.20
C ASN A 570 16.00 25.02 11.97
N GLU A 571 14.68 25.05 12.18
CA GLU A 571 13.69 24.82 11.11
C GLU A 571 13.83 25.79 9.94
N ASP A 572 14.19 27.06 10.19
CA ASP A 572 14.35 28.06 9.14
C ASP A 572 15.51 27.74 8.18
N GLN A 573 16.48 26.90 8.57
CA GLN A 573 17.57 26.48 7.70
C GLN A 573 17.13 25.48 6.63
N PHE A 574 16.09 24.70 6.89
CA PHE A 574 15.57 23.66 5.97
C PHE A 574 14.75 24.23 4.82
N PHE A 575 14.47 25.55 4.83
CA PHE A 575 13.70 26.22 3.81
C PHE A 575 14.37 27.51 3.34
N ARG A 576 14.15 27.85 2.07
CA ARG A 576 14.54 29.14 1.49
C ARG A 576 13.33 29.89 0.93
N ASP A 577 12.34 30.15 1.78
CA ASP A 577 11.19 31.00 1.44
C ASP A 577 11.53 32.49 1.64
N TYR A 578 11.39 33.28 0.59
CA TYR A 578 11.56 34.74 0.63
C TYR A 578 10.22 35.44 0.92
N GLY A 579 9.75 35.32 2.16
CA GLY A 579 8.58 36.03 2.69
C GLY A 579 8.90 37.41 3.29
N ARG A 580 7.87 38.22 3.60
CA ARG A 580 8.03 39.57 4.20
C ARG A 580 8.73 39.60 5.57
N LYS A 581 8.84 38.45 6.23
CA LYS A 581 9.45 38.30 7.57
C LYS A 581 10.70 37.40 7.56
N ALA A 582 11.16 36.95 6.38
CA ALA A 582 12.27 36.02 6.29
C ALA A 582 13.59 36.67 6.70
N THR A 583 14.35 36.01 7.58
CA THR A 583 15.75 36.33 7.87
C THR A 583 16.65 35.45 7.02
N TYR A 584 17.75 36.00 6.52
CA TYR A 584 18.73 35.21 5.76
C TYR A 584 19.51 34.31 6.74
N VAL A 585 19.32 33.00 6.63
CA VAL A 585 20.03 32.00 7.44
C VAL A 585 20.95 31.17 6.54
N PRO A 586 22.24 30.98 6.90
CA PRO A 586 23.13 30.08 6.18
C PRO A 586 22.60 28.63 6.21
N VAL A 587 22.48 28.02 5.03
CA VAL A 587 21.97 26.65 4.87
C VAL A 587 23.06 25.59 4.75
N ALA A 588 24.34 25.99 4.57
CA ALA A 588 25.48 25.08 4.49
C ALA A 588 25.65 24.12 5.70
N PRO A 589 25.27 24.47 6.95
CA PRO A 589 25.31 23.53 8.07
C PRO A 589 24.44 22.27 7.87
N LEU A 590 23.42 22.34 6.99
CA LEU A 590 22.57 21.17 6.69
C LEU A 590 23.36 20.02 6.07
N THR A 591 24.36 20.31 5.24
CA THR A 591 25.19 19.28 4.60
C THR A 591 25.85 18.38 5.63
N ASP A 592 26.42 18.99 6.68
CA ASP A 592 27.02 18.27 7.80
C ASP A 592 25.97 17.54 8.64
N PHE A 593 24.83 18.17 8.90
CA PHE A 593 23.78 17.55 9.70
C PHE A 593 23.17 16.32 9.02
N PHE A 594 22.89 16.39 7.71
CA PHE A 594 22.39 15.22 6.97
C PHE A 594 23.41 14.09 6.92
N GLN A 595 24.71 14.40 6.78
CA GLN A 595 25.75 13.39 6.87
C GLN A 595 25.79 12.74 8.27
N PHE A 596 25.79 13.55 9.33
CA PHE A 596 25.74 13.07 10.72
C PHE A 596 24.52 12.19 10.98
N ALA A 597 23.34 12.62 10.53
CA ALA A 597 22.09 11.90 10.70
C ALA A 597 22.11 10.54 10.00
N ARG A 598 22.59 10.50 8.75
CA ARG A 598 22.75 9.26 7.99
C ARG A 598 23.74 8.29 8.63
N GLU A 599 24.93 8.76 8.99
CA GLU A 599 25.95 7.90 9.64
C GLU A 599 25.46 7.37 11.00
N SER A 600 24.81 8.23 11.79
CA SER A 600 24.27 7.84 13.10
C SER A 600 23.15 6.80 12.98
N TYR A 601 22.24 6.99 12.01
CA TYR A 601 21.20 6.02 11.72
C TYR A 601 21.80 4.69 11.23
N SER A 602 22.74 4.74 10.30
CA SER A 602 23.35 3.54 9.70
C SER A 602 24.07 2.69 10.76
N ASN A 603 24.82 3.32 11.67
CA ASN A 603 25.45 2.61 12.80
C ASN A 603 24.43 1.96 13.75
N TRP A 604 23.24 2.55 13.88
CA TRP A 604 22.17 1.98 14.70
C TRP A 604 21.49 0.80 14.00
N VAL A 605 21.28 0.87 12.68
CA VAL A 605 20.79 -0.29 11.89
C VAL A 605 21.79 -1.43 11.91
N GLU A 606 23.09 -1.14 11.78
CA GLU A 606 24.14 -2.15 11.91
C GLU A 606 24.07 -2.88 13.26
N GLU A 607 23.83 -2.16 14.35
CA GLU A 607 23.67 -2.75 15.69
C GLU A 607 22.42 -3.64 15.78
N ILE A 608 21.28 -3.19 15.22
CA ILE A 608 20.06 -3.99 15.15
C ILE A 608 20.29 -5.27 14.34
N LYS A 609 20.86 -5.14 13.12
CA LYS A 609 21.17 -6.28 12.25
C LYS A 609 22.10 -7.26 12.98
N THR A 610 23.18 -6.76 13.57
CA THR A 610 24.16 -7.59 14.31
C THR A 610 23.49 -8.35 15.44
N THR A 611 22.63 -7.67 16.22
CA THR A 611 21.86 -8.29 17.31
C THR A 611 21.02 -9.47 16.82
N ILE A 612 20.41 -9.36 15.64
CA ILE A 612 19.59 -10.42 15.04
C ILE A 612 20.49 -11.55 14.49
N LYS A 613 21.52 -11.20 13.72
CA LYS A 613 22.42 -12.15 13.05
C LYS A 613 23.26 -12.95 14.04
N ASP A 614 23.60 -12.39 15.21
CA ASP A 614 24.28 -13.12 16.29
C ASP A 614 23.41 -14.24 16.89
N GLN A 615 22.07 -14.09 16.86
CA GLN A 615 21.16 -15.14 17.28
C GLN A 615 20.93 -16.17 16.15
N ASP A 616 20.65 -15.68 14.94
CA ASP A 616 20.41 -16.48 13.74
C ASP A 616 20.97 -15.81 12.46
N PRO A 617 22.13 -16.27 11.96
CA PRO A 617 22.71 -15.72 10.73
C PRO A 617 21.83 -15.89 9.48
N LYS A 618 20.90 -16.85 9.48
CA LYS A 618 20.05 -17.18 8.33
C LYS A 618 18.77 -16.35 8.25
N MET A 619 18.37 -15.69 9.34
CA MET A 619 17.17 -14.86 9.37
C MET A 619 17.42 -13.62 8.48
N LEU A 620 16.66 -13.49 7.40
CA LEU A 620 16.80 -12.34 6.50
C LEU A 620 16.39 -11.06 7.20
N PHE A 621 17.17 -10.01 6.99
CA PHE A 621 17.01 -8.70 7.60
C PHE A 621 16.83 -7.62 6.54
N MET A 622 15.77 -6.85 6.69
CA MET A 622 15.48 -5.67 5.88
C MET A 622 14.87 -4.58 6.75
N MET A 623 14.59 -3.45 6.13
CA MET A 623 13.94 -2.31 6.75
C MET A 623 12.92 -1.75 5.77
N GLY A 624 11.75 -1.37 6.28
CA GLY A 624 10.71 -0.69 5.51
C GLY A 624 11.22 0.61 4.92
N ARG A 625 10.44 1.19 4.00
CA ARG A 625 10.89 2.36 3.26
C ARG A 625 9.79 3.34 2.95
N ASP A 626 9.90 4.53 3.53
CA ASP A 626 9.16 5.68 3.08
C ASP A 626 9.62 6.20 1.70
N GLU A 627 8.88 7.13 1.10
CA GLU A 627 9.17 7.84 -0.16
C GLU A 627 10.66 8.05 -0.46
N PRO A 628 11.03 8.00 -1.75
CA PRO A 628 12.40 7.82 -2.20
C PRO A 628 13.24 9.01 -1.72
N LEU A 629 14.52 8.76 -1.43
CA LEU A 629 15.54 9.74 -1.08
C LEU A 629 15.51 10.37 0.34
N ARG A 630 14.66 9.96 1.28
CA ARG A 630 14.74 10.44 2.69
C ARG A 630 15.88 9.77 3.48
N ILE A 631 16.39 10.42 4.53
CA ILE A 631 17.22 9.73 5.55
C ILE A 631 16.26 9.08 6.52
N PRO A 632 16.33 7.75 6.70
CA PRO A 632 17.36 6.83 6.19
C PRO A 632 17.16 6.34 4.75
N GLU A 633 18.24 6.27 3.96
CA GLU A 633 18.17 5.95 2.52
C GLU A 633 18.59 4.49 2.22
N GLN A 634 17.74 3.74 1.50
CA GLN A 634 17.93 2.29 1.28
C GLN A 634 19.21 1.96 0.52
N GLN A 635 19.57 2.74 -0.51
CA GLN A 635 20.81 2.45 -1.27
C GLN A 635 22.06 2.56 -0.39
N TYR A 636 22.09 3.50 0.56
CA TYR A 636 23.21 3.65 1.47
C TYR A 636 23.29 2.49 2.47
N GLU A 637 22.16 2.11 3.07
CA GLU A 637 22.14 0.97 3.99
C GLU A 637 22.50 -0.34 3.28
N ALA A 638 22.06 -0.53 2.05
CA ALA A 638 22.43 -1.67 1.22
C ALA A 638 23.93 -1.69 0.91
N TYR A 639 24.53 -0.54 0.57
CA TYR A 639 25.97 -0.40 0.37
C TYR A 639 26.77 -0.71 1.64
N LYS A 640 26.28 -0.25 2.80
CA LYS A 640 26.85 -0.55 4.11
C LYS A 640 26.64 -2.00 4.55
N GLU A 641 25.99 -2.80 3.71
CA GLU A 641 25.57 -4.17 3.98
C GLU A 641 24.64 -4.27 5.21
N ASN A 642 23.96 -3.18 5.59
CA ASN A 642 23.08 -3.16 6.75
C ASN A 642 21.70 -3.77 6.48
N ILE A 643 21.33 -3.94 5.21
CA ILE A 643 20.10 -4.61 4.78
C ILE A 643 20.39 -5.61 3.66
N GLU A 644 19.60 -6.66 3.58
CA GLU A 644 19.77 -7.76 2.62
C GLU A 644 18.76 -7.70 1.46
N ILE A 645 17.68 -6.94 1.63
CA ILE A 645 16.64 -6.66 0.63
C ILE A 645 16.33 -5.18 0.70
N VAL A 646 16.25 -4.51 -0.45
CA VAL A 646 15.81 -3.11 -0.52
C VAL A 646 14.32 -3.04 -0.80
N ASN A 647 13.64 -2.11 -0.14
CA ASN A 647 12.19 -1.95 -0.25
C ASN A 647 11.83 -0.57 -0.83
N TRP A 648 10.67 -0.47 -1.47
CA TRP A 648 10.04 0.81 -1.83
C TRP A 648 8.54 0.74 -1.61
N HIS A 649 7.95 1.85 -1.17
CA HIS A 649 6.51 1.99 -0.95
C HIS A 649 5.94 2.99 -1.95
N HIS A 650 4.69 2.81 -2.36
CA HIS A 650 4.06 3.74 -3.28
C HIS A 650 2.55 3.83 -3.11
N TRP A 651 2.10 5.02 -2.73
CA TRP A 651 0.69 5.31 -2.45
C TRP A 651 0.05 6.22 -3.51
N HIS A 652 0.77 7.27 -3.88
CA HIS A 652 0.32 8.39 -4.71
C HIS A 652 1.42 8.83 -5.70
N ARG A 653 1.16 9.84 -6.53
CA ARG A 653 2.03 10.24 -7.66
C ARG A 653 2.11 9.13 -8.72
N ASP A 654 0.96 8.68 -9.20
CA ASP A 654 0.84 7.55 -10.14
C ASP A 654 1.51 7.77 -11.52
N SER A 655 2.15 8.92 -11.73
CA SER A 655 3.02 9.25 -12.88
C SER A 655 4.51 9.04 -12.62
N GLU A 656 4.91 8.66 -11.39
CA GLU A 656 6.31 8.56 -10.96
C GLU A 656 6.68 7.14 -10.46
N ILE A 657 5.78 6.16 -10.64
CA ILE A 657 5.94 4.80 -10.08
C ILE A 657 7.24 4.12 -10.54
N PHE A 658 7.61 4.25 -11.82
CA PHE A 658 8.87 3.68 -12.31
C PHE A 658 10.10 4.37 -11.73
N THR A 659 10.04 5.70 -11.54
CA THR A 659 11.10 6.50 -10.93
C THR A 659 11.35 6.04 -9.49
N GLU A 660 10.27 5.76 -8.76
CA GLU A 660 10.27 5.28 -7.37
C GLU A 660 10.99 3.94 -7.22
N TYR A 661 10.67 2.96 -8.07
CA TYR A 661 11.42 1.70 -8.17
C TYR A 661 12.90 1.96 -8.47
N LEU A 662 13.19 2.77 -9.50
CA LEU A 662 14.55 2.96 -10.00
C LEU A 662 15.45 3.67 -8.97
N PHE A 663 14.89 4.56 -8.15
CA PHE A 663 15.62 5.28 -7.10
C PHE A 663 15.93 4.43 -5.87
N ASN A 664 15.26 3.28 -5.67
CA ASN A 664 15.53 2.40 -4.54
C ASN A 664 16.28 1.12 -4.96
N ARG A 665 16.19 0.68 -6.21
CA ARG A 665 16.89 -0.52 -6.70
C ARG A 665 18.40 -0.36 -6.55
N VAL A 666 19.03 -1.37 -5.95
CA VAL A 666 20.49 -1.47 -5.79
C VAL A 666 20.99 -2.68 -6.58
N ARG A 667 22.17 -2.56 -7.19
CA ARG A 667 22.75 -3.64 -7.98
C ARG A 667 23.10 -4.84 -7.09
N GLY A 668 22.75 -6.04 -7.52
CA GLY A 668 23.13 -7.26 -6.77
C GLY A 668 22.26 -7.54 -5.54
N ILE A 669 21.22 -6.74 -5.28
CA ILE A 669 20.38 -6.84 -4.08
C ILE A 669 18.91 -6.88 -4.52
N PRO A 670 18.12 -7.88 -4.07
CA PRO A 670 16.70 -7.94 -4.39
C PRO A 670 15.96 -6.68 -3.99
N CYS A 671 15.06 -6.23 -4.85
CA CYS A 671 14.22 -5.05 -4.64
C CYS A 671 12.75 -5.46 -4.59
N CYS A 672 12.04 -5.13 -3.52
CA CYS A 672 10.63 -5.44 -3.32
C CYS A 672 9.79 -4.17 -3.21
N GLY A 673 8.70 -4.09 -3.99
CA GLY A 673 7.66 -3.08 -3.76
C GLY A 673 6.82 -3.51 -2.57
N GLN A 674 7.15 -3.04 -1.36
CA GLN A 674 6.76 -3.66 -0.11
C GLN A 674 5.41 -3.15 0.46
N GLU A 675 5.02 -1.92 0.14
CA GLU A 675 3.69 -1.37 0.42
C GLU A 675 3.18 -0.67 -0.83
N LEU A 676 2.49 -1.42 -1.69
CA LEU A 676 1.88 -0.90 -2.90
C LEU A 676 0.37 -0.81 -2.70
N GLY A 677 -0.16 0.41 -2.61
CA GLY A 677 -1.60 0.66 -2.44
C GLY A 677 -2.06 1.79 -3.36
N VAL A 678 -3.37 1.98 -3.49
CA VAL A 678 -3.94 3.08 -4.29
C VAL A 678 -4.83 3.94 -3.42
N TYR A 679 -4.40 5.17 -3.13
CA TYR A 679 -5.25 6.09 -2.38
C TYR A 679 -6.46 6.51 -3.19
N HIS A 680 -7.63 6.36 -2.58
CA HIS A 680 -8.87 6.84 -3.14
C HIS A 680 -8.90 8.37 -3.04
N SER A 681 -9.16 9.01 -4.18
CA SER A 681 -9.23 10.47 -4.30
C SER A 681 -10.68 10.90 -4.47
N ASN A 682 -11.03 12.04 -3.88
CA ASN A 682 -12.35 12.62 -4.01
C ASN A 682 -12.34 13.85 -4.91
N GLU A 683 -13.43 14.08 -5.64
CA GLU A 683 -13.66 15.33 -6.35
C GLU A 683 -14.05 16.47 -5.39
N GLY A 684 -14.21 17.69 -5.90
CA GLY A 684 -14.40 18.89 -5.08
C GLY A 684 -15.64 18.88 -4.15
N ARG A 685 -16.63 18.01 -4.37
CA ARG A 685 -17.80 17.80 -3.50
C ARG A 685 -17.68 16.54 -2.61
N GLY A 686 -16.56 15.82 -2.69
CA GLY A 686 -16.23 14.73 -1.77
C GLY A 686 -16.67 13.34 -2.21
N LEU A 687 -17.11 13.13 -3.46
CA LEU A 687 -17.36 11.80 -4.05
C LEU A 687 -16.09 11.22 -4.68
N LEU A 688 -16.00 9.89 -4.79
CA LEU A 688 -14.87 9.22 -5.44
C LEU A 688 -14.66 9.69 -6.90
N VAL A 689 -13.39 9.86 -7.30
CA VAL A 689 -12.98 10.24 -8.66
C VAL A 689 -12.96 9.05 -9.61
N TYR A 690 -12.54 7.89 -9.12
CA TYR A 690 -12.32 6.67 -9.90
C TYR A 690 -13.29 5.58 -9.45
N ASP A 691 -13.65 4.70 -10.37
CA ASP A 691 -14.32 3.44 -10.03
C ASP A 691 -13.32 2.34 -9.70
N ASP A 692 -13.82 1.15 -9.34
CA ASP A 692 -12.97 0.03 -8.94
C ASP A 692 -12.05 -0.48 -10.07
N HIS A 693 -12.46 -0.34 -11.34
CA HIS A 693 -11.62 -0.74 -12.48
C HIS A 693 -10.47 0.23 -12.67
N ASP A 694 -10.74 1.53 -12.55
CA ASP A 694 -9.71 2.56 -12.58
C ASP A 694 -8.66 2.35 -11.47
N TYR A 695 -9.10 2.06 -10.24
CA TYR A 695 -8.19 1.74 -9.14
C TYR A 695 -7.36 0.46 -9.40
N ALA A 696 -7.98 -0.58 -9.96
CA ALA A 696 -7.27 -1.81 -10.36
C ALA A 696 -6.22 -1.57 -11.44
N ASN A 697 -6.50 -0.70 -12.42
CA ASN A 697 -5.54 -0.32 -13.45
C ASN A 697 -4.32 0.40 -12.85
N VAL A 698 -4.53 1.27 -11.85
CA VAL A 698 -3.43 1.92 -11.13
C VAL A 698 -2.59 0.89 -10.36
N LEU A 699 -3.23 -0.05 -9.65
CA LEU A 699 -2.51 -1.11 -8.93
C LEU A 699 -1.72 -2.00 -9.88
N GLU A 700 -2.31 -2.41 -11.01
CA GLU A 700 -1.62 -3.21 -12.03
C GLU A 700 -0.30 -2.59 -12.45
N ARG A 701 -0.29 -1.29 -12.75
CA ARG A 701 0.95 -0.59 -13.11
C ARG A 701 2.00 -0.68 -12.01
N LYS A 702 1.60 -0.53 -10.74
CA LYS A 702 2.49 -0.69 -9.57
C LYS A 702 3.08 -2.10 -9.49
N LEU A 703 2.25 -3.14 -9.64
CA LEU A 703 2.71 -4.54 -9.61
C LEU A 703 3.64 -4.86 -10.79
N LEU A 704 3.37 -4.32 -11.98
CA LEU A 704 4.22 -4.51 -13.16
C LEU A 704 5.61 -3.89 -12.95
N TYR A 705 5.70 -2.69 -12.38
CA TYR A 705 6.97 -2.02 -12.06
C TYR A 705 7.77 -2.69 -10.94
N SER A 706 7.17 -3.62 -10.19
CA SER A 706 7.86 -4.42 -9.18
C SER A 706 8.56 -5.66 -9.71
N PHE A 707 8.41 -5.95 -11.02
CA PHE A 707 9.09 -7.06 -11.70
C PHE A 707 8.98 -8.41 -10.97
N GLY A 708 7.82 -8.72 -10.35
CA GLY A 708 7.57 -10.00 -9.67
C GLY A 708 7.96 -10.05 -8.20
N ASN A 709 8.40 -8.93 -7.59
CA ASN A 709 8.61 -8.83 -6.14
C ASN A 709 7.76 -7.70 -5.56
N TRP A 710 6.53 -8.02 -5.16
CA TRP A 710 5.58 -7.05 -4.64
C TRP A 710 4.80 -7.57 -3.44
N ILE A 711 4.46 -6.64 -2.56
CA ILE A 711 3.55 -6.79 -1.43
C ILE A 711 2.59 -5.61 -1.49
N GLN A 712 1.31 -5.93 -1.66
CA GLN A 712 0.24 -4.94 -1.75
C GLN A 712 -0.25 -4.54 -0.35
N TRP A 713 -0.49 -3.25 -0.11
CA TRP A 713 -1.14 -2.79 1.12
C TRP A 713 -2.61 -2.49 0.85
N GLN A 714 -3.58 -3.16 1.47
CA GLN A 714 -3.51 -4.32 2.39
C GLN A 714 -4.51 -5.42 1.99
N ALA A 715 -4.52 -6.55 2.69
CA ALA A 715 -5.36 -7.71 2.39
C ALA A 715 -6.85 -7.36 2.56
N HIS A 716 -7.27 -7.01 3.78
CA HIS A 716 -8.65 -6.61 4.08
C HIS A 716 -8.69 -5.13 4.44
N CYS A 717 -9.68 -4.40 3.93
CA CYS A 717 -9.96 -3.04 4.39
C CYS A 717 -10.20 -3.06 5.90
N ASP A 718 -9.45 -2.25 6.65
CA ASP A 718 -9.63 -2.08 8.08
C ASP A 718 -10.65 -0.96 8.34
N PRO A 719 -11.92 -1.28 8.66
CA PRO A 719 -12.95 -0.27 8.88
C PRO A 719 -12.78 0.45 10.23
N TYR A 720 -11.83 0.03 11.07
CA TYR A 720 -11.57 0.63 12.37
C TYR A 720 -10.47 1.69 12.32
N MET A 721 -9.85 1.90 11.15
CA MET A 721 -8.93 3.01 10.96
C MET A 721 -9.65 4.36 10.91
N PHE A 722 -9.03 5.36 11.54
CA PHE A 722 -9.55 6.73 11.51
C PHE A 722 -9.33 7.41 10.14
N ALA A 723 -8.16 7.21 9.54
CA ALA A 723 -7.79 7.85 8.28
C ALA A 723 -8.60 7.27 7.10
N THR A 724 -9.33 8.11 6.37
CA THR A 724 -10.09 7.71 5.17
C THR A 724 -9.22 7.05 4.11
N SER A 725 -7.94 7.43 4.04
CA SER A 725 -6.97 6.84 3.12
C SER A 725 -6.69 5.38 3.42
N GLU A 726 -6.91 4.90 4.65
CA GLU A 726 -6.54 3.55 5.11
C GLU A 726 -7.68 2.53 5.04
N ILE A 727 -8.92 2.99 5.21
CA ILE A 727 -10.12 2.13 5.25
C ILE A 727 -10.51 1.52 3.89
N ASN A 728 -9.82 1.89 2.80
CA ASN A 728 -10.17 1.53 1.42
C ASN A 728 -9.06 0.80 0.64
N LEU A 729 -7.98 0.41 1.31
CA LEU A 729 -6.80 -0.15 0.64
C LEU A 729 -6.84 -1.67 0.44
N GLY A 730 -7.93 -2.33 0.82
CA GLY A 730 -8.09 -3.79 0.81
C GLY A 730 -8.10 -4.43 -0.60
N LEU A 731 -7.57 -5.65 -0.71
CA LEU A 731 -7.96 -6.61 -1.75
C LEU A 731 -9.39 -7.10 -1.53
N PHE A 732 -9.79 -7.21 -0.26
CA PHE A 732 -11.14 -7.47 0.19
C PHE A 732 -11.69 -6.22 0.89
N ARG A 733 -12.92 -5.84 0.57
CA ARG A 733 -13.63 -4.79 1.31
C ARG A 733 -13.96 -5.27 2.73
N ALA A 734 -14.37 -4.35 3.61
CA ALA A 734 -14.70 -4.70 4.98
C ALA A 734 -15.93 -5.64 5.10
N ASP A 735 -16.76 -5.73 4.06
CA ASP A 735 -17.86 -6.71 3.95
C ASP A 735 -17.42 -8.04 3.29
N GLY A 736 -16.11 -8.25 3.12
CA GLY A 736 -15.52 -9.46 2.53
C GLY A 736 -15.64 -9.56 1.01
N THR A 737 -16.31 -8.62 0.34
CA THR A 737 -16.39 -8.65 -1.12
C THR A 737 -15.03 -8.35 -1.75
N GLU A 738 -14.72 -9.05 -2.84
CA GLU A 738 -13.48 -8.84 -3.60
C GLU A 738 -13.50 -7.50 -4.33
N THR A 739 -12.37 -6.79 -4.32
CA THR A 739 -12.13 -5.64 -5.20
C THR A 739 -11.58 -6.12 -6.55
N LYS A 740 -11.68 -5.27 -7.57
CA LYS A 740 -11.10 -5.56 -8.90
C LYS A 740 -9.56 -5.70 -8.87
N HIS A 741 -8.91 -5.31 -7.78
CA HIS A 741 -7.48 -5.55 -7.55
C HIS A 741 -7.14 -7.04 -7.62
N LEU A 742 -8.01 -7.91 -7.11
CA LEU A 742 -7.76 -9.36 -7.03
C LEU A 742 -7.71 -10.03 -8.41
N ASP A 743 -8.34 -9.46 -9.43
CA ASP A 743 -8.28 -9.98 -10.80
C ASP A 743 -6.84 -9.90 -11.33
N VAL A 744 -6.20 -8.76 -11.09
CA VAL A 744 -4.81 -8.49 -11.46
C VAL A 744 -3.86 -9.35 -10.62
N VAL A 745 -4.06 -9.41 -9.31
CA VAL A 745 -3.24 -10.19 -8.37
C VAL A 745 -3.18 -11.67 -8.77
N ARG A 746 -4.33 -12.28 -9.09
CA ARG A 746 -4.39 -13.70 -9.49
C ARG A 746 -3.61 -13.99 -10.77
N LEU A 747 -3.77 -13.13 -11.79
CA LEU A 747 -3.12 -13.33 -13.08
C LEU A 747 -1.62 -13.11 -13.01
N LEU A 748 -1.17 -12.03 -12.36
CA LEU A 748 0.25 -11.71 -12.23
C LEU A 748 0.97 -12.72 -11.34
N SER A 749 0.43 -13.03 -10.15
CA SER A 749 1.06 -14.01 -9.26
C SER A 749 1.19 -15.38 -9.92
N TRP A 750 0.17 -15.82 -10.66
CA TRP A 750 0.20 -17.10 -11.37
C TRP A 750 1.30 -17.12 -12.44
N ILE A 751 1.37 -16.12 -13.33
CA ILE A 751 2.37 -16.16 -14.42
C ILE A 751 3.79 -15.95 -13.91
N GLU A 752 3.98 -15.06 -12.93
CA GLU A 752 5.28 -14.75 -12.36
C GLU A 752 5.84 -15.97 -11.61
N GLU A 753 4.99 -16.74 -10.92
CA GLU A 753 5.41 -18.00 -10.29
C GLU A 753 5.81 -19.05 -11.35
N LYS A 754 5.01 -19.22 -12.41
CA LYS A 754 5.33 -20.19 -13.48
C LYS A 754 6.61 -19.86 -14.22
N THR A 755 6.92 -18.58 -14.35
CA THR A 755 8.07 -18.09 -15.12
C THR A 755 9.29 -17.75 -14.26
N ALA A 756 9.18 -17.81 -12.92
CA ALA A 756 10.27 -17.47 -11.99
C ALA A 756 11.57 -18.26 -12.26
N HIS A 757 11.46 -19.52 -12.71
CA HIS A 757 12.61 -20.35 -13.07
C HIS A 757 13.46 -19.81 -14.22
N LEU A 758 12.95 -18.85 -15.00
CA LEU A 758 13.66 -18.18 -16.10
C LEU A 758 14.46 -16.96 -15.63
N MET A 759 14.26 -16.49 -14.40
CA MET A 759 14.85 -15.25 -13.85
C MET A 759 16.22 -15.50 -13.22
N ILE A 760 17.09 -16.18 -13.97
CA ILE A 760 18.43 -16.62 -13.55
C ILE A 760 19.48 -15.75 -14.24
N ASN A 761 20.47 -15.28 -13.46
CA ASN A 761 21.60 -14.47 -13.93
C ASN A 761 21.19 -13.24 -14.74
N ARG A 762 20.64 -12.22 -14.08
CA ARG A 762 20.40 -10.90 -14.69
C ARG A 762 21.72 -10.31 -15.22
N ASP A 763 21.71 -9.79 -16.44
CA ASP A 763 22.79 -8.91 -16.91
C ASP A 763 22.65 -7.51 -16.28
N GLU A 764 23.33 -7.33 -15.15
CA GLU A 764 23.36 -6.08 -14.38
C GLU A 764 24.11 -4.92 -15.08
N ASP A 765 24.92 -5.23 -16.11
CA ASP A 765 25.71 -4.25 -16.89
C ASP A 765 25.05 -3.84 -18.21
N ASP A 766 23.94 -4.47 -18.58
CA ASP A 766 23.18 -4.22 -19.81
C ASP A 766 22.66 -2.77 -19.94
N PRO A 767 22.30 -2.04 -18.86
CA PRO A 767 22.30 -0.59 -18.95
C PRO A 767 23.75 -0.07 -18.87
N ARG A 768 24.35 0.18 -20.04
CA ARG A 768 25.69 0.84 -20.17
C ARG A 768 25.69 2.32 -19.77
N CYS A 769 24.61 2.82 -19.17
CA CYS A 769 24.40 4.19 -18.75
C CYS A 769 24.00 4.24 -17.27
N VAL A 770 24.59 5.17 -16.51
CA VAL A 770 24.20 5.48 -15.14
C VAL A 770 23.70 6.92 -15.07
N GLN A 771 22.51 7.11 -14.51
CA GLN A 771 21.99 8.39 -14.07
C GLN A 771 22.43 8.62 -12.61
N VAL A 772 22.96 9.81 -12.34
CA VAL A 772 23.29 10.25 -10.98
C VAL A 772 22.07 10.92 -10.39
N LEU A 773 21.79 10.64 -9.12
CA LEU A 773 20.83 11.40 -8.36
C LEU A 773 21.57 12.48 -7.56
N PRO A 774 21.26 13.79 -7.75
CA PRO A 774 22.04 14.90 -7.19
C PRO A 774 21.79 15.07 -5.67
N ASN A 775 22.30 14.14 -4.86
CA ASN A 775 22.04 14.09 -3.42
C ASN A 775 22.60 15.29 -2.65
N SER A 776 23.65 15.95 -3.10
CA SER A 776 24.11 17.18 -2.45
C SER A 776 23.07 18.30 -2.57
N LEU A 777 22.34 18.37 -3.69
CA LEU A 777 21.21 19.28 -3.83
C LEU A 777 19.96 18.77 -3.08
N TYR A 778 19.72 17.46 -3.09
CA TYR A 778 18.61 16.85 -2.35
C TYR A 778 18.73 17.06 -0.83
N TYR A 779 19.91 16.84 -0.26
CA TYR A 779 20.22 17.09 1.15
C TYR A 779 20.64 18.54 1.37
N SER A 780 19.82 19.45 0.87
CA SER A 780 19.93 20.89 1.07
C SER A 780 18.54 21.49 1.25
N ALA A 781 18.46 22.80 1.46
CA ALA A 781 17.18 23.53 1.51
C ALA A 781 16.43 23.58 0.15
N ASP A 782 17.06 23.10 -0.95
CA ASP A 782 16.53 23.15 -2.31
C ASP A 782 16.20 21.74 -2.88
N ASN A 783 15.82 20.82 -2.00
CA ASN A 783 15.58 19.40 -2.32
C ASN A 783 14.58 19.16 -3.48
N ASN A 784 13.55 19.99 -3.61
CA ASN A 784 12.54 19.88 -4.66
C ASN A 784 13.14 19.99 -6.08
N LEU A 785 14.22 20.78 -6.24
CA LEU A 785 14.90 20.89 -7.53
C LEU A 785 15.63 19.59 -7.89
N ALA A 786 16.25 18.92 -6.90
CA ALA A 786 16.88 17.63 -7.12
C ALA A 786 15.87 16.56 -7.56
N ILE A 787 14.71 16.48 -6.88
CA ILE A 787 13.63 15.55 -7.21
C ILE A 787 13.10 15.82 -8.62
N GLN A 788 12.81 17.09 -8.94
CA GLN A 788 12.31 17.49 -10.26
C GLN A 788 13.30 17.11 -11.36
N GLY A 789 14.59 17.44 -11.19
CA GLY A 789 15.63 17.16 -12.17
C GLY A 789 15.83 15.66 -12.40
N ALA A 790 15.91 14.88 -11.34
CA ALA A 790 16.11 13.43 -11.44
C ALA A 790 14.90 12.72 -12.06
N THR A 791 13.67 13.09 -11.66
CA THR A 791 12.43 12.50 -12.19
C THR A 791 12.27 12.81 -13.68
N ARG A 792 12.55 14.06 -14.09
CA ARG A 792 12.50 14.45 -15.51
C ARG A 792 13.56 13.70 -16.33
N ALA A 793 14.77 13.53 -15.80
CA ALA A 793 15.83 12.75 -16.45
C ALA A 793 15.39 11.30 -16.70
N THR A 794 14.81 10.65 -15.68
CA THR A 794 14.29 9.28 -15.79
C THR A 794 13.20 9.18 -16.85
N ARG A 795 12.24 10.11 -16.85
CA ARG A 795 11.18 10.17 -17.87
C ARG A 795 11.75 10.30 -19.28
N VAL A 796 12.66 11.23 -19.51
CA VAL A 796 13.22 11.44 -20.85
C VAL A 796 14.07 10.25 -21.31
N LEU A 797 14.92 9.70 -20.45
CA LEU A 797 15.73 8.52 -20.80
C LEU A 797 14.86 7.30 -21.14
N HIS A 798 13.96 6.93 -20.25
CA HIS A 798 13.26 5.65 -20.36
C HIS A 798 12.00 5.72 -21.23
N TYR A 799 11.26 6.84 -21.25
CA TYR A 799 10.05 6.97 -22.06
C TYR A 799 10.35 7.62 -23.40
N HIS A 800 10.94 8.81 -23.45
CA HIS A 800 11.17 9.50 -24.73
C HIS A 800 12.26 8.77 -25.55
N LEU A 801 13.41 8.50 -24.95
CA LEU A 801 14.54 7.90 -25.66
C LEU A 801 14.49 6.37 -25.75
N LYS A 802 13.65 5.72 -24.93
CA LYS A 802 13.63 4.25 -24.76
C LYS A 802 15.02 3.69 -24.44
N GLN A 803 15.82 4.44 -23.70
CA GLN A 803 17.18 4.10 -23.30
C GLN A 803 17.19 3.72 -21.82
N ARG A 804 17.69 2.53 -21.52
CA ARG A 804 17.85 2.06 -20.15
C ARG A 804 19.05 2.69 -19.45
N ALA A 805 18.88 3.06 -18.19
CA ALA A 805 19.94 3.45 -17.27
C ALA A 805 19.71 2.84 -15.87
N ASN A 806 20.79 2.68 -15.12
CA ASN A 806 20.74 2.48 -13.66
C ASN A 806 20.79 3.85 -12.96
N VAL A 807 20.31 3.96 -11.72
CA VAL A 807 20.44 5.16 -10.90
C VAL A 807 21.39 4.90 -9.73
N VAL A 808 22.29 5.85 -9.46
CA VAL A 808 23.19 5.82 -8.31
C VAL A 808 23.15 7.16 -7.59
N LEU A 809 23.14 7.12 -6.25
CA LEU A 809 23.22 8.31 -5.41
C LEU A 809 24.57 9.03 -5.60
N GLU A 810 24.56 10.36 -5.70
CA GLU A 810 25.77 11.16 -5.95
C GLU A 810 26.91 10.85 -4.97
N HIS A 811 26.62 10.79 -3.68
CA HIS A 811 27.63 10.55 -2.65
C HIS A 811 28.16 9.10 -2.67
N LEU A 812 27.51 8.19 -3.40
CA LEU A 812 28.01 6.85 -3.66
C LEU A 812 28.94 6.79 -4.88
N LEU A 813 29.13 7.88 -5.63
CA LEU A 813 30.16 7.98 -6.68
C LEU A 813 31.56 8.11 -6.07
N HIS A 814 32.05 7.00 -5.54
CA HIS A 814 33.36 6.89 -4.94
C HIS A 814 34.07 5.62 -5.45
N LYS A 815 35.41 5.64 -5.46
CA LYS A 815 36.23 4.51 -5.95
C LYS A 815 36.01 3.21 -5.17
N ASP A 816 35.54 3.31 -3.92
CA ASP A 816 35.28 2.14 -3.08
C ASP A 816 33.92 1.49 -3.40
N ASN A 817 33.09 2.15 -4.22
CA ASN A 817 31.71 1.74 -4.51
C ASN A 817 31.54 1.20 -5.93
N VAL A 818 32.63 0.87 -6.63
CA VAL A 818 32.62 0.48 -8.04
C VAL A 818 31.68 -0.69 -8.33
N GLN A 819 31.52 -1.63 -7.39
CA GLN A 819 30.60 -2.76 -7.55
C GLN A 819 29.15 -2.31 -7.74
N GLN A 820 28.70 -1.30 -7.01
CA GLN A 820 27.33 -0.79 -7.08
C GLN A 820 27.11 0.13 -8.27
N ILE A 821 28.15 0.90 -8.65
CA ILE A 821 28.13 1.75 -9.85
C ILE A 821 28.12 0.89 -11.12
N GLY A 822 28.73 -0.30 -11.08
CA GLY A 822 28.85 -1.20 -12.22
C GLY A 822 29.89 -0.75 -13.25
N ASN A 823 29.70 -1.17 -14.50
CA ASN A 823 30.60 -0.80 -15.60
C ASN A 823 29.91 0.06 -16.68
N PRO A 824 29.45 1.28 -16.36
CA PRO A 824 28.86 2.15 -17.35
C PRO A 824 29.91 2.67 -18.34
N LYS A 825 29.47 2.98 -19.57
CA LYS A 825 30.22 3.76 -20.56
C LYS A 825 29.87 5.25 -20.47
N LEU A 826 28.68 5.57 -19.99
CA LEU A 826 28.16 6.93 -19.80
C LEU A 826 27.66 7.14 -18.37
N ILE A 827 28.07 8.25 -17.76
CA ILE A 827 27.43 8.82 -16.56
C ILE A 827 26.68 10.09 -16.96
N ILE A 828 25.42 10.23 -16.57
CA ILE A 828 24.60 11.43 -16.74
C ILE A 828 24.32 12.00 -15.35
N PHE A 829 24.75 13.23 -15.09
CA PHE A 829 24.45 13.98 -13.89
C PHE A 829 23.44 15.08 -14.24
N PRO A 830 22.13 14.84 -14.04
CA PRO A 830 21.07 15.79 -14.34
C PRO A 830 21.00 16.90 -13.30
N ALA A 831 20.54 18.08 -13.72
CA ALA A 831 20.29 19.23 -12.83
C ALA A 831 21.41 19.53 -11.81
N ALA A 832 22.67 19.45 -12.25
CA ALA A 832 23.84 19.70 -11.42
C ALA A 832 23.88 21.17 -10.96
N VAL A 833 23.84 21.38 -9.64
CA VAL A 833 23.95 22.70 -8.98
C VAL A 833 24.99 22.62 -7.88
N LEU A 834 24.85 21.65 -6.98
CA LEU A 834 25.84 21.28 -5.97
C LEU A 834 26.41 19.94 -6.39
N VAL A 835 27.73 19.85 -6.45
CA VAL A 835 28.42 18.58 -6.75
C VAL A 835 29.49 18.40 -5.69
N SER A 836 29.50 17.26 -5.00
CA SER A 836 30.51 16.99 -3.98
C SER A 836 31.91 16.85 -4.57
N ASP A 837 32.94 17.16 -3.78
CA ASP A 837 34.33 17.01 -4.24
C ASP A 837 34.68 15.56 -4.59
N ASP A 838 34.17 14.59 -3.83
CA ASP A 838 34.41 13.17 -4.07
C ASP A 838 33.73 12.70 -5.37
N ALA A 839 32.46 13.05 -5.59
CA ALA A 839 31.74 12.70 -6.81
C ALA A 839 32.38 13.35 -8.04
N TRP A 840 32.80 14.61 -7.92
CA TRP A 840 33.53 15.30 -8.98
C TRP A 840 34.85 14.60 -9.32
N GLN A 841 35.62 14.22 -8.30
CA GLN A 841 36.89 13.53 -8.50
C GLN A 841 36.69 12.15 -9.15
N TYR A 842 35.69 11.39 -8.70
CA TYR A 842 35.32 10.12 -9.31
C TYR A 842 34.96 10.27 -10.79
N ILE A 843 34.14 11.27 -11.14
CA ILE A 843 33.76 11.55 -12.54
C ILE A 843 34.99 11.91 -13.39
N LEU A 844 35.92 12.72 -12.87
CA LEU A 844 37.15 13.04 -13.60
C LEU A 844 37.99 11.79 -13.88
N ASP A 845 38.11 10.90 -12.91
CA ASP A 845 38.90 9.67 -13.06
C ASP A 845 38.22 8.70 -14.02
N PHE A 846 36.91 8.52 -13.90
CA PHE A 846 36.07 7.78 -14.84
C PHE A 846 36.25 8.24 -16.29
N VAL A 847 36.27 9.56 -16.52
CA VAL A 847 36.51 10.13 -17.85
C VAL A 847 37.95 9.89 -18.31
N ARG A 848 38.95 10.09 -17.44
CA ARG A 848 40.36 9.87 -17.78
C ARG A 848 40.64 8.43 -18.25
N GLU A 849 39.93 7.46 -17.68
CA GLU A 849 39.99 6.04 -18.06
C GLU A 849 39.48 5.73 -19.47
N GLY A 850 38.79 6.67 -20.12
CA GLY A 850 38.31 6.52 -21.50
C GLY A 850 36.80 6.58 -21.68
N LYS A 851 36.06 6.83 -20.60
CA LYS A 851 34.60 6.83 -20.61
C LYS A 851 34.04 8.24 -20.79
N THR A 852 32.71 8.37 -20.87
CA THR A 852 32.05 9.66 -21.11
C THR A 852 31.18 10.06 -19.93
N ALA A 853 31.26 11.32 -19.52
CA ALA A 853 30.32 11.88 -18.53
C ALA A 853 29.62 13.10 -19.10
N LEU A 854 28.31 13.21 -18.86
CA LEU A 854 27.49 14.39 -19.11
C LEU A 854 27.11 15.03 -17.78
N ILE A 855 27.41 16.31 -17.62
CA ILE A 855 26.88 17.15 -16.54
C ILE A 855 25.91 18.16 -17.15
N SER A 856 24.64 18.13 -16.73
CA SER A 856 23.64 19.12 -17.12
C SER A 856 23.49 20.17 -16.02
N GLY A 857 24.10 21.34 -16.21
CA GLY A 857 24.18 22.41 -15.20
C GLY A 857 25.63 22.82 -14.92
N HIS A 858 25.91 23.24 -13.69
CA HIS A 858 27.21 23.76 -13.32
C HIS A 858 27.90 22.96 -12.22
N VAL A 859 29.22 22.96 -12.24
CA VAL A 859 30.07 22.31 -11.21
C VAL A 859 30.79 23.34 -10.33
N SER A 860 30.48 24.63 -10.47
CA SER A 860 31.21 25.71 -9.81
C SER A 860 30.86 25.90 -8.32
N ARG A 861 30.06 24.99 -7.73
CA ARG A 861 29.79 24.93 -6.29
C ARG A 861 30.02 23.53 -5.74
N ASP A 862 30.58 23.46 -4.55
CA ASP A 862 30.65 22.24 -3.75
C ASP A 862 29.36 22.02 -2.94
N GLU A 863 29.31 20.94 -2.17
CA GLU A 863 28.18 20.56 -1.33
C GLU A 863 27.88 21.55 -0.18
N TYR A 864 28.79 22.51 0.09
CA TYR A 864 28.62 23.57 1.09
C TYR A 864 28.29 24.93 0.46
N TRP A 865 27.89 24.95 -0.82
CA TRP A 865 27.59 26.17 -1.59
C TRP A 865 28.82 27.05 -1.88
N ARG A 866 30.04 26.61 -1.55
CA ARG A 866 31.24 27.40 -1.78
C ARG A 866 31.58 27.43 -3.26
N GLN A 867 31.99 28.58 -3.75
CA GLN A 867 32.43 28.70 -5.13
C GLN A 867 33.78 28.00 -5.32
N VAL A 868 33.85 27.09 -6.30
CA VAL A 868 35.05 26.32 -6.62
C VAL A 868 35.43 26.46 -8.09
N ASN A 869 36.71 26.63 -8.36
CA ASN A 869 37.24 26.88 -9.71
C ASN A 869 37.48 25.57 -10.50
N ARG A 870 36.51 24.65 -10.51
CA ARG A 870 36.67 23.31 -11.13
C ARG A 870 36.96 23.37 -12.63
N LEU A 871 36.24 24.22 -13.38
CA LEU A 871 36.44 24.35 -14.83
C LEU A 871 37.73 25.08 -15.20
N GLN A 872 38.13 26.08 -14.41
CA GLN A 872 39.40 26.76 -14.60
C GLN A 872 40.59 25.82 -14.45
N LYS A 873 40.53 24.88 -13.49
CA LYS A 873 41.54 23.80 -13.34
C LYS A 873 41.61 22.88 -14.57
N LEU A 874 40.58 22.87 -15.42
CA LEU A 874 40.54 22.16 -16.70
C LEU A 874 40.87 23.08 -17.90
N GLY A 875 41.29 24.32 -17.66
CA GLY A 875 41.64 25.29 -18.71
C GLY A 875 40.44 25.99 -19.35
N VAL A 876 39.29 26.00 -18.67
CA VAL A 876 38.04 26.60 -19.16
C VAL A 876 37.68 27.78 -18.27
N GLU A 877 37.66 28.98 -18.85
CA GLU A 877 37.14 30.17 -18.19
C GLU A 877 35.60 30.19 -18.31
N ALA A 878 34.94 30.13 -17.16
CA ALA A 878 33.48 30.14 -17.06
C ALA A 878 33.05 30.84 -15.78
N GLN A 879 31.95 31.60 -15.85
CA GLN A 879 31.37 32.31 -14.72
C GLN A 879 29.94 31.84 -14.44
N LEU A 880 29.49 31.97 -13.19
CA LEU A 880 28.09 31.73 -12.85
C LEU A 880 27.25 32.94 -13.23
N GLU A 881 26.19 32.70 -13.99
CA GLU A 881 25.17 33.69 -14.35
C GLU A 881 23.82 33.23 -13.84
N ASN A 882 22.85 34.14 -13.65
CA ASN A 882 21.49 33.75 -13.27
C ASN A 882 20.75 33.14 -14.48
N ILE A 883 19.94 32.12 -14.22
CA ILE A 883 18.98 31.62 -15.20
C ILE A 883 17.84 32.64 -15.38
N THR A 884 17.43 32.85 -16.61
CA THR A 884 16.24 33.63 -16.98
C THR A 884 15.06 32.71 -17.27
N GLY A 885 13.83 33.25 -17.30
CA GLY A 885 12.62 32.44 -17.48
C GLY A 885 12.59 31.65 -18.80
N VAL A 886 13.23 32.14 -19.85
CA VAL A 886 13.43 31.40 -21.10
C VAL A 886 14.87 31.56 -21.54
N GLU A 887 15.57 30.45 -21.63
CA GLU A 887 16.96 30.40 -22.11
C GLU A 887 17.00 29.91 -23.56
N ARG A 888 18.17 29.97 -24.18
CA ARG A 888 18.43 29.37 -25.49
C ARG A 888 19.67 28.51 -25.43
N ILE A 889 19.65 27.37 -26.12
CA ILE A 889 20.79 26.45 -26.21
C ILE A 889 20.82 25.81 -27.58
N GLN A 890 22.01 25.62 -28.15
CA GLN A 890 22.18 24.93 -29.41
C GLN A 890 22.70 23.51 -29.15
N ILE A 891 22.01 22.51 -29.69
CA ILE A 891 22.34 21.10 -29.48
C ILE A 891 22.35 20.43 -30.85
N ASN A 892 23.50 19.87 -31.25
CA ASN A 892 23.69 19.26 -32.58
C ASN A 892 23.27 20.17 -33.76
N GLY A 893 23.48 21.48 -33.62
CA GLY A 893 23.15 22.46 -34.67
C GLY A 893 21.72 23.00 -34.62
N GLU A 894 20.83 22.41 -33.82
CA GLU A 894 19.46 22.90 -33.63
C GLU A 894 19.33 23.80 -32.41
N MET A 895 18.54 24.86 -32.53
CA MET A 895 18.26 25.80 -31.43
C MET A 895 17.02 25.38 -30.65
N TYR A 896 17.18 25.27 -29.33
CA TYR A 896 16.10 25.01 -28.39
C TYR A 896 15.89 26.21 -27.48
N TYR A 897 14.67 26.35 -26.94
CA TYR A 897 14.27 27.43 -26.03
C TYR A 897 13.71 26.88 -24.71
N PRO A 898 14.57 26.34 -23.81
CA PRO A 898 14.12 25.77 -22.55
C PRO A 898 13.44 26.82 -21.65
N CYS A 899 12.23 26.49 -21.18
CA CYS A 899 11.45 27.36 -20.29
C CYS A 899 11.68 26.99 -18.84
N PHE A 900 12.21 27.93 -18.06
CA PHE A 900 12.48 27.82 -16.63
C PHE A 900 11.51 28.65 -15.77
N GLN A 901 10.47 29.25 -16.35
CA GLN A 901 9.56 30.17 -15.64
C GLN A 901 9.06 29.61 -14.31
N GLU A 902 8.53 28.39 -14.27
CA GLU A 902 8.05 27.78 -13.02
C GLU A 902 9.16 27.52 -12.00
N THR A 903 10.37 27.30 -12.48
CA THR A 903 11.55 27.05 -11.65
C THR A 903 12.09 28.35 -11.07
N VAL A 904 11.96 29.48 -11.78
CA VAL A 904 12.48 30.81 -11.36
C VAL A 904 11.42 31.75 -10.77
N GLU A 905 10.13 31.45 -10.95
CA GLU A 905 8.99 32.20 -10.41
C GLU A 905 8.56 31.68 -9.02
N GLY A 906 8.00 32.57 -8.19
CA GLY A 906 7.46 32.22 -6.86
C GLY A 906 8.25 32.77 -5.67
N LYS A 907 7.87 32.29 -4.48
CA LYS A 907 8.51 32.59 -3.17
C LYS A 907 9.75 31.72 -2.89
N LEU A 908 10.02 30.73 -3.73
CA LEU A 908 11.05 29.72 -3.57
C LEU A 908 12.42 30.19 -4.12
N ALA A 909 13.46 29.39 -3.86
CA ALA A 909 14.86 29.64 -4.24
C ALA A 909 15.16 29.75 -5.75
N GLY A 910 14.14 29.65 -6.62
CA GLY A 910 14.24 29.77 -8.07
C GLY A 910 15.03 30.96 -8.60
N LYS A 911 15.06 32.08 -7.84
CA LYS A 911 15.88 33.26 -8.17
C LYS A 911 17.38 33.06 -8.01
N ALA A 912 17.83 31.94 -7.44
CA ALA A 912 19.23 31.65 -7.12
C ALA A 912 19.82 30.46 -7.91
N ILE A 913 19.11 29.95 -8.93
CA ILE A 913 19.65 28.94 -9.83
C ILE A 913 20.53 29.61 -10.87
N ASN A 914 21.70 29.01 -11.10
CA ASN A 914 22.70 29.55 -11.99
C ASN A 914 22.90 28.70 -13.25
N LYS A 915 23.40 29.35 -14.30
CA LYS A 915 23.96 28.73 -15.51
C LYS A 915 25.44 29.06 -15.63
N LEU A 916 26.13 28.36 -16.52
CA LEU A 916 27.48 28.74 -16.93
C LEU A 916 27.45 29.76 -18.08
N GLY A 917 28.13 30.88 -17.89
CA GLY A 917 28.51 31.81 -18.97
C GLY A 917 29.92 31.51 -19.46
N PHE A 918 30.10 31.35 -20.77
CA PHE A 918 31.41 31.14 -21.41
C PHE A 918 31.81 32.38 -22.22
N GLU A 919 33.10 32.73 -22.25
CA GLU A 919 33.56 33.89 -23.04
C GLU A 919 33.47 33.63 -24.56
N HIS A 920 33.93 32.48 -25.09
CA HIS A 920 33.81 32.03 -26.50
C HIS A 920 34.13 30.51 -26.62
N PRO A 921 33.42 29.61 -27.37
CA PRO A 921 32.27 29.78 -28.27
C PRO A 921 30.90 29.46 -27.63
N ALA A 922 29.84 29.69 -28.41
CA ALA A 922 28.60 30.38 -28.01
C ALA A 922 27.30 29.55 -28.04
N GLU A 923 27.34 28.27 -27.66
CA GLU A 923 26.21 27.36 -27.92
C GLU A 923 25.64 26.66 -26.67
N GLY A 924 26.23 26.92 -25.49
CA GLY A 924 25.72 26.39 -24.22
C GLY A 924 26.09 24.93 -23.93
N ILE A 925 26.87 24.26 -24.79
CA ILE A 925 27.44 22.93 -24.54
C ILE A 925 28.96 22.97 -24.71
N LEU A 926 29.68 22.45 -23.72
CA LEU A 926 31.12 22.33 -23.71
C LEU A 926 31.55 20.86 -23.74
N LYS A 927 32.51 20.51 -24.60
CA LYS A 927 33.10 19.17 -24.67
C LYS A 927 34.59 19.25 -24.34
N ILE A 928 34.99 18.69 -23.21
CA ILE A 928 36.37 18.67 -22.72
C ILE A 928 36.92 17.26 -22.89
N LYS A 929 38.06 17.13 -23.59
CA LYS A 929 38.78 15.86 -23.65
C LYS A 929 39.67 15.73 -22.41
N LEU A 930 39.48 14.68 -21.62
CA LEU A 930 40.29 14.38 -20.44
C LEU A 930 40.81 12.95 -20.53
N GLY A 931 42.14 12.79 -20.54
CA GLY A 931 42.76 11.49 -20.78
C GLY A 931 42.29 10.90 -22.12
N LYS A 932 41.69 9.71 -22.06
CA LYS A 932 41.12 9.02 -23.24
C LYS A 932 39.64 9.31 -23.46
N GLY A 933 38.93 9.84 -22.47
CA GLY A 933 37.48 10.03 -22.50
C GLY A 933 37.06 11.46 -22.77
N LYS A 934 35.77 11.72 -22.54
CA LYS A 934 35.12 13.00 -22.81
C LYS A 934 34.23 13.42 -21.64
N LEU A 935 34.37 14.66 -21.22
CA LEU A 935 33.46 15.32 -20.29
C LEU A 935 32.61 16.31 -21.09
N ILE A 936 31.30 16.15 -21.04
CA ILE A 936 30.31 17.01 -21.69
C ILE A 936 29.62 17.82 -20.60
N ILE A 937 29.53 19.13 -20.77
CA ILE A 937 28.87 20.03 -19.82
C ILE A 937 27.85 20.87 -20.58
N SER A 938 26.57 20.74 -20.24
CA SER A 938 25.54 21.70 -20.63
C SER A 938 25.55 22.86 -19.65
N ALA A 939 25.67 24.09 -20.15
CA ALA A 939 25.64 25.31 -19.37
C ALA A 939 24.34 25.48 -18.57
N LEU A 940 23.25 24.91 -19.08
CA LEU A 940 21.93 24.95 -18.48
C LEU A 940 21.61 23.61 -17.80
N PRO A 941 21.04 23.61 -16.58
CA PRO A 941 20.46 22.42 -15.96
C PRO A 941 19.11 22.10 -16.62
N LEU A 942 19.13 21.50 -17.82
CA LEU A 942 17.96 21.39 -18.70
C LEU A 942 16.78 20.65 -18.07
N GLU A 943 17.03 19.74 -17.14
CA GLU A 943 16.00 18.94 -16.47
C GLU A 943 15.13 19.78 -15.52
N LEU A 944 15.61 20.96 -15.12
CA LEU A 944 14.83 21.95 -14.38
C LEU A 944 13.99 22.84 -15.32
N SER A 945 13.97 22.56 -16.62
CA SER A 945 13.15 23.27 -17.61
C SER A 945 11.95 22.43 -18.07
N LYS A 946 10.98 23.07 -18.73
CA LYS A 946 9.87 22.42 -19.43
C LYS A 946 10.20 22.14 -20.90
N SER A 947 11.29 21.42 -21.17
CA SER A 947 11.69 21.08 -22.54
C SER A 947 12.26 19.67 -22.66
N ASP A 948 11.35 18.69 -22.73
CA ASP A 948 11.71 17.27 -22.92
C ASP A 948 12.50 17.04 -24.22
N ASP A 949 12.24 17.84 -25.26
CA ASP A 949 12.97 17.79 -26.54
C ASP A 949 14.43 18.22 -26.39
N ALA A 950 14.70 19.31 -25.66
CA ALA A 950 16.07 19.78 -25.44
C ALA A 950 16.86 18.79 -24.57
N ILE A 951 16.22 18.23 -23.52
CA ILE A 951 16.82 17.19 -22.68
C ILE A 951 17.09 15.94 -23.52
N GLY A 952 16.11 15.51 -24.33
CA GLY A 952 16.23 14.37 -25.23
C GLY A 952 17.36 14.53 -26.25
N ALA A 953 17.51 15.73 -26.82
CA ALA A 953 18.61 16.06 -27.74
C ALA A 953 19.98 16.02 -27.05
N LEU A 954 20.09 16.56 -25.84
CA LEU A 954 21.32 16.53 -25.04
C LEU A 954 21.73 15.09 -24.72
N TYR A 955 20.78 14.26 -24.27
CA TYR A 955 21.05 12.87 -23.91
C TYR A 955 21.36 12.02 -25.14
N LYS A 956 20.65 12.20 -26.26
CA LYS A 956 21.00 11.57 -27.56
C LYS A 956 22.43 11.89 -27.96
N MET A 957 22.89 13.14 -27.79
CA MET A 957 24.28 13.54 -28.05
C MET A 957 25.25 12.79 -27.13
N ALA A 958 24.98 12.75 -25.82
CA ALA A 958 25.88 12.10 -24.86
C ALA A 958 25.97 10.57 -25.09
N LEU A 959 24.86 9.90 -25.39
CA LEU A 959 24.82 8.48 -25.75
C LEU A 959 25.68 8.18 -26.99
N ALA A 960 25.56 9.01 -28.03
CA ALA A 960 26.37 8.87 -29.24
C ALA A 960 27.87 9.07 -28.97
N GLU A 961 28.24 10.07 -28.16
CA GLU A 961 29.64 10.33 -27.79
C GLU A 961 30.26 9.19 -26.95
N ALA A 962 29.43 8.53 -26.13
CA ALA A 962 29.80 7.40 -25.31
C ALA A 962 29.76 6.04 -26.04
N ASN A 963 29.27 6.01 -27.28
CA ASN A 963 28.97 4.80 -28.04
C ASN A 963 28.09 3.82 -27.23
N VAL A 964 27.04 4.38 -26.62
CA VAL A 964 25.97 3.63 -25.95
C VAL A 964 24.80 3.53 -26.92
N VAL A 965 24.43 2.29 -27.24
CA VAL A 965 23.23 1.92 -27.99
C VAL A 965 22.47 0.91 -27.15
N ASP A 966 21.15 0.79 -27.36
CA ASP A 966 20.41 -0.32 -26.76
C ASP A 966 20.77 -1.61 -27.51
N GLU A 967 21.33 -2.58 -26.78
CA GLU A 967 21.79 -3.87 -27.31
C GLU A 967 20.71 -4.95 -27.21
N VAL A 968 19.56 -4.66 -26.58
CA VAL A 968 18.47 -5.64 -26.36
C VAL A 968 17.28 -5.43 -27.26
N LEU A 969 16.85 -4.19 -27.49
CA LEU A 969 15.67 -3.94 -28.31
C LEU A 969 15.80 -2.71 -29.21
N HIS A 970 15.07 -2.73 -30.32
CA HIS A 970 14.90 -1.58 -31.20
C HIS A 970 13.41 -1.23 -31.36
N VAL A 971 12.98 -0.11 -30.78
CA VAL A 971 11.60 0.39 -30.93
C VAL A 971 11.45 1.16 -32.24
N LYS A 972 10.49 0.76 -33.07
CA LYS A 972 10.15 1.51 -34.29
C LYS A 972 9.35 2.75 -33.93
N ASN A 973 9.65 3.87 -34.57
CA ASN A 973 8.94 5.14 -34.39
C ASN A 973 8.74 5.53 -32.92
N LYS A 974 9.76 5.33 -32.07
CA LYS A 974 9.65 5.51 -30.60
C LYS A 974 9.07 6.85 -30.14
N GLU A 975 9.25 7.91 -30.93
CA GLU A 975 8.71 9.26 -30.68
C GLU A 975 7.17 9.29 -30.69
N ALA A 976 6.52 8.33 -31.34
CA ALA A 976 5.06 8.19 -31.35
C ALA A 976 4.49 7.56 -30.07
N HIS A 977 5.34 7.08 -29.16
CA HIS A 977 4.94 6.34 -27.96
C HIS A 977 5.45 6.98 -26.66
N PRO A 978 5.19 8.29 -26.40
CA PRO A 978 5.74 9.00 -25.24
C PRO A 978 5.18 8.52 -23.89
N ASN A 979 4.06 7.81 -23.90
CA ASN A 979 3.33 7.27 -22.75
C ASN A 979 3.68 5.81 -22.41
N LEU A 980 4.44 5.12 -23.26
CA LEU A 980 4.79 3.72 -23.05
C LEU A 980 6.18 3.59 -22.39
N LEU A 981 6.25 2.92 -21.25
CA LEU A 981 7.51 2.31 -20.81
C LEU A 981 7.66 0.95 -21.51
N ILE A 982 8.86 0.65 -22.01
CA ILE A 982 9.24 -0.69 -22.49
C ILE A 982 10.59 -1.00 -21.85
N TYR A 983 10.57 -1.84 -20.82
CA TYR A 983 11.75 -2.13 -20.03
C TYR A 983 12.13 -3.61 -20.14
N PRO A 984 13.18 -3.93 -20.91
CA PRO A 984 13.71 -5.29 -20.98
C PRO A 984 14.70 -5.59 -19.86
N ILE A 985 14.62 -6.80 -19.32
CA ILE A 985 15.62 -7.40 -18.44
C ILE A 985 16.14 -8.68 -19.08
N SER A 986 17.45 -8.71 -19.32
CA SER A 986 18.14 -9.86 -19.92
C SER A 986 18.55 -10.85 -18.83
N TYR A 987 18.07 -12.09 -18.95
CA TYR A 987 18.51 -13.27 -18.20
C TYR A 987 19.24 -14.25 -19.12
N ASP A 988 19.79 -15.34 -18.60
CA ASP A 988 20.51 -16.34 -19.41
C ASP A 988 19.65 -16.90 -20.55
N ASP A 989 18.46 -17.42 -20.22
CA ASP A 989 17.62 -18.15 -21.17
C ASP A 989 16.53 -17.29 -21.83
N CYS A 990 16.26 -16.09 -21.29
CA CYS A 990 15.17 -15.24 -21.77
C CYS A 990 15.46 -13.74 -21.65
N THR A 991 14.60 -12.95 -22.28
CA THR A 991 14.45 -11.52 -22.05
C THR A 991 13.02 -11.28 -21.54
N LEU A 992 12.90 -10.69 -20.34
CA LEU A 992 11.62 -10.24 -19.79
C LEU A 992 11.36 -8.81 -20.29
N TYR A 993 10.30 -8.63 -21.06
CA TYR A 993 9.80 -7.30 -21.41
C TYR A 993 8.63 -6.93 -20.50
N THR A 994 8.79 -5.86 -19.72
CA THR A 994 7.66 -5.20 -19.04
C THR A 994 7.26 -3.96 -19.84
N ILE A 995 6.00 -3.91 -20.26
CA ILE A 995 5.43 -2.79 -21.01
C ILE A 995 4.31 -2.16 -20.19
N VAL A 996 4.35 -0.85 -19.99
CA VAL A 996 3.32 -0.13 -19.22
C VAL A 996 2.84 1.08 -19.99
N ASN A 997 1.53 1.22 -20.16
CA ASN A 997 0.89 2.34 -20.82
C ASN A 997 0.29 3.32 -19.81
N GLU A 998 0.84 4.53 -19.76
CA GLU A 998 0.35 5.61 -18.89
C GLU A 998 -0.54 6.63 -19.63
N GLY A 999 -0.93 6.33 -20.86
CA GLY A 999 -1.71 7.20 -21.75
C GLY A 999 -2.99 6.55 -22.24
N THR A 1000 -3.36 6.87 -23.48
CA THR A 1000 -4.48 6.28 -24.22
C THR A 1000 -4.07 4.94 -24.84
N ASP A 1001 -5.02 4.18 -25.39
CA ASP A 1001 -4.75 2.97 -26.17
C ASP A 1001 -3.61 3.18 -27.16
N ASP A 1002 -2.65 2.26 -27.17
CA ASP A 1002 -1.48 2.35 -28.02
C ASP A 1002 -1.09 0.98 -28.59
N THR A 1003 -0.35 0.95 -29.70
CA THR A 1003 0.19 -0.27 -30.28
C THR A 1003 1.64 -0.03 -30.66
N VAL A 1004 2.55 -0.72 -29.98
CA VAL A 1004 3.98 -0.58 -30.21
C VAL A 1004 4.55 -1.69 -31.08
N GLU A 1005 5.50 -1.33 -31.93
CA GLU A 1005 6.34 -2.26 -32.68
C GLU A 1005 7.80 -2.15 -32.24
N PHE A 1006 8.41 -3.27 -31.88
CA PHE A 1006 9.83 -3.33 -31.58
C PHE A 1006 10.46 -4.65 -32.03
N THR A 1007 11.78 -4.63 -32.24
CA THR A 1007 12.57 -5.83 -32.56
C THR A 1007 13.35 -6.25 -31.32
N ASP A 1008 13.24 -7.51 -30.92
CA ASP A 1008 14.15 -8.14 -29.97
C ASP A 1008 15.48 -8.43 -30.68
N LEU A 1009 16.57 -7.80 -30.23
CA LEU A 1009 17.86 -7.86 -30.93
C LEU A 1009 18.58 -9.20 -30.71
N ALA A 1010 18.27 -9.93 -29.63
CA ALA A 1010 18.85 -11.23 -29.36
C ALA A 1010 18.37 -12.29 -30.39
N SER A 1011 17.06 -12.34 -30.66
CA SER A 1011 16.43 -13.30 -31.57
C SER A 1011 16.18 -12.76 -32.99
N GLY A 1012 16.17 -11.45 -33.18
CA GLY A 1012 15.80 -10.77 -34.42
C GLY A 1012 14.29 -10.77 -34.72
N LYS A 1013 13.44 -11.20 -33.78
CA LYS A 1013 11.98 -11.23 -33.97
C LYS A 1013 11.37 -9.83 -33.83
N ASN A 1014 10.42 -9.53 -34.72
CA ASN A 1014 9.57 -8.35 -34.59
C ASN A 1014 8.35 -8.68 -33.74
N ILE A 1015 8.05 -7.79 -32.81
CA ILE A 1015 6.94 -7.87 -31.87
C ILE A 1015 6.02 -6.68 -32.14
N THR A 1016 4.72 -6.94 -32.25
CA THR A 1016 3.67 -5.92 -32.28
C THR A 1016 2.73 -6.21 -31.11
N LEU A 1017 2.53 -5.22 -30.24
CA LEU A 1017 1.70 -5.37 -29.05
C LEU A 1017 0.77 -4.17 -28.90
N SER A 1018 -0.53 -4.44 -28.84
CA SER A 1018 -1.53 -3.47 -28.42
C SER A 1018 -1.67 -3.47 -26.91
N VAL A 1019 -1.59 -2.29 -26.28
CA VAL A 1019 -1.72 -2.10 -24.84
C VAL A 1019 -2.81 -1.05 -24.59
N PRO A 1020 -3.95 -1.41 -23.97
CA PRO A 1020 -5.01 -0.45 -23.66
C PRO A 1020 -4.54 0.67 -22.72
N ALA A 1021 -5.31 1.75 -22.70
CA ALA A 1021 -5.09 2.90 -21.84
C ALA A 1021 -4.93 2.49 -20.37
N GLN A 1022 -3.93 3.04 -19.68
CA GLN A 1022 -3.66 2.78 -18.25
C GLN A 1022 -3.35 1.31 -17.86
N ARG A 1023 -3.13 0.41 -18.82
CA ARG A 1023 -2.83 -1.01 -18.58
C ARG A 1023 -1.36 -1.35 -18.89
N GLY A 1024 -0.94 -2.61 -18.69
CA GLY A 1024 0.39 -3.06 -19.12
C GLY A 1024 0.47 -4.54 -19.48
N ALA A 1025 1.67 -5.03 -19.80
CA ALA A 1025 1.92 -6.39 -20.25
C ALA A 1025 3.30 -6.88 -19.81
N LYS A 1026 3.45 -8.21 -19.70
CA LYS A 1026 4.74 -8.89 -19.53
C LYS A 1026 4.94 -9.94 -20.60
N LEU A 1027 6.14 -10.02 -21.17
CA LEU A 1027 6.52 -11.04 -22.15
C LEU A 1027 7.85 -11.67 -21.73
N TRP A 1028 7.86 -12.98 -21.53
CA TRP A 1028 9.08 -13.77 -21.38
C TRP A 1028 9.42 -14.37 -22.74
N LEU A 1029 10.45 -13.82 -23.39
CA LEU A 1029 10.87 -14.25 -24.72
C LEU A 1029 12.18 -15.03 -24.61
N GLY A 1030 12.21 -16.26 -25.10
CA GLY A 1030 13.43 -17.06 -25.18
C GLY A 1030 14.45 -16.42 -26.12
N LYS A 1031 15.73 -16.71 -25.95
CA LYS A 1031 16.80 -16.18 -26.85
C LYS A 1031 16.62 -16.59 -28.32
N ASP A 1032 15.84 -17.64 -28.59
CA ASP A 1032 15.47 -18.08 -29.95
C ASP A 1032 14.23 -17.36 -30.52
N GLY A 1033 13.62 -16.46 -29.75
CA GLY A 1033 12.45 -15.67 -30.13
C GLY A 1033 11.12 -16.38 -29.91
N LYS A 1034 11.09 -17.52 -29.22
CA LYS A 1034 9.84 -18.16 -28.78
C LYS A 1034 9.26 -17.46 -27.56
N LEU A 1035 7.93 -17.33 -27.52
CA LEU A 1035 7.23 -16.89 -26.33
C LEU A 1035 7.24 -18.01 -25.29
N LEU A 1036 7.76 -17.75 -24.09
CA LEU A 1036 7.80 -18.71 -22.97
C LEU A 1036 6.67 -18.44 -21.97
N GLY A 1037 6.27 -17.18 -21.83
CA GLY A 1037 5.12 -16.78 -21.04
C GLY A 1037 4.70 -15.34 -21.33
N ALA A 1038 3.46 -15.00 -20.99
CA ALA A 1038 2.94 -13.66 -21.16
C ALA A 1038 1.81 -13.33 -20.17
N TYR A 1039 1.70 -12.04 -19.84
CA TYR A 1039 0.51 -11.40 -19.30
C TYR A 1039 0.08 -10.29 -20.27
N LEU A 1040 -1.16 -10.35 -20.74
CA LEU A 1040 -1.68 -9.59 -21.88
C LEU A 1040 -3.12 -9.13 -21.64
N ASN A 1041 -3.44 -7.95 -22.14
CA ASN A 1041 -4.81 -7.39 -22.19
C ASN A 1041 -5.18 -6.89 -23.60
N GLY A 1042 -4.28 -7.06 -24.57
CA GLY A 1042 -4.49 -6.69 -25.96
C GLY A 1042 -3.88 -7.71 -26.93
N ARG A 1043 -3.88 -7.37 -28.23
CA ARG A 1043 -3.36 -8.24 -29.28
C ARG A 1043 -1.84 -8.27 -29.27
N LEU A 1044 -1.26 -9.47 -29.32
CA LEU A 1044 0.17 -9.72 -29.47
C LEU A 1044 0.45 -10.41 -30.79
N LYS A 1045 1.51 -9.98 -31.49
CA LYS A 1045 2.06 -10.69 -32.65
C LYS A 1045 3.58 -10.80 -32.53
N ILE A 1046 4.13 -12.01 -32.69
CA ILE A 1046 5.56 -12.30 -32.68
C ILE A 1046 5.90 -13.16 -33.89
N GLY A 1047 6.45 -12.55 -34.95
CA GLY A 1047 6.60 -13.25 -36.23
C GLY A 1047 5.25 -13.76 -36.75
N ASP A 1048 5.09 -15.08 -36.81
CA ASP A 1048 3.85 -15.75 -37.26
C ASP A 1048 2.86 -16.02 -36.12
N LEU A 1049 3.32 -16.04 -34.86
CA LEU A 1049 2.45 -16.22 -33.69
C LEU A 1049 1.55 -14.99 -33.53
N GLU A 1050 0.25 -15.23 -33.35
CA GLU A 1050 -0.75 -14.20 -33.07
C GLU A 1050 -1.62 -14.60 -31.88
N ILE A 1051 -1.83 -13.69 -30.94
CA ILE A 1051 -2.71 -13.87 -29.78
C ILE A 1051 -3.69 -12.71 -29.71
N ILE A 1052 -4.99 -13.02 -29.60
CA ILE A 1052 -6.07 -12.07 -29.37
C ILE A 1052 -6.77 -12.46 -28.08
N THR A 1053 -6.65 -11.62 -27.06
CA THR A 1053 -7.08 -11.96 -25.69
C THR A 1053 -8.53 -11.62 -25.39
N ASN A 1054 -9.05 -10.54 -25.99
CA ASN A 1054 -10.37 -9.94 -25.73
C ASN A 1054 -10.62 -9.56 -24.25
N GLY A 1055 -9.55 -9.42 -23.47
CA GLY A 1055 -9.55 -9.18 -22.02
C GLY A 1055 -8.23 -9.62 -21.42
N ASP A 1056 -8.20 -9.83 -20.10
CA ASP A 1056 -6.96 -10.19 -19.41
C ASP A 1056 -6.61 -11.66 -19.61
N LEU A 1057 -5.37 -11.95 -19.98
CA LEU A 1057 -4.88 -13.30 -20.27
C LEU A 1057 -3.45 -13.44 -19.75
N ALA A 1058 -3.24 -14.45 -18.90
CA ALA A 1058 -1.93 -14.97 -18.59
C ALA A 1058 -1.74 -16.32 -19.29
N LEU A 1059 -0.54 -16.59 -19.81
CA LEU A 1059 -0.20 -17.88 -20.42
C LEU A 1059 1.26 -18.23 -20.26
N CYS A 1060 1.58 -19.52 -20.19
CA CYS A 1060 2.95 -20.03 -20.28
C CYS A 1060 3.01 -21.31 -21.12
N TYR A 1061 4.17 -21.55 -21.71
CA TYR A 1061 4.46 -22.77 -22.47
C TYR A 1061 5.23 -23.73 -21.60
N GLU A 1062 4.66 -24.92 -21.37
CA GLU A 1062 5.32 -26.02 -20.66
C GLU A 1062 5.31 -27.26 -21.56
N GLN A 1063 6.49 -27.68 -22.04
CA GLN A 1063 6.65 -28.79 -22.99
C GLN A 1063 5.85 -28.52 -24.29
N ASP A 1064 4.93 -29.41 -24.65
CA ASP A 1064 4.08 -29.32 -25.85
C ASP A 1064 2.68 -28.74 -25.55
N LYS A 1065 2.48 -28.11 -24.39
CA LYS A 1065 1.18 -27.61 -23.92
C LYS A 1065 1.23 -26.11 -23.62
N VAL A 1066 0.09 -25.45 -23.81
CA VAL A 1066 -0.08 -24.05 -23.40
C VAL A 1066 -0.99 -24.02 -22.18
N LYS A 1067 -0.46 -23.53 -21.06
CA LYS A 1067 -1.28 -23.27 -19.88
C LYS A 1067 -1.75 -21.83 -19.93
N ILE A 1068 -3.01 -21.61 -19.61
CA ILE A 1068 -3.60 -20.27 -19.59
C ILE A 1068 -4.38 -20.04 -18.30
N MET A 1069 -4.46 -18.78 -17.89
CA MET A 1069 -5.42 -18.28 -16.92
C MET A 1069 -6.08 -17.03 -17.52
N ALA A 1070 -7.40 -17.02 -17.51
CA ALA A 1070 -8.23 -16.02 -18.15
C ALA A 1070 -8.91 -15.15 -17.08
N GLY A 1071 -8.77 -13.82 -17.15
CA GLY A 1071 -9.51 -12.85 -16.31
C GLY A 1071 -10.75 -12.27 -16.99
N GLU A 1072 -11.21 -11.12 -16.52
CA GLU A 1072 -12.36 -10.42 -17.10
C GLU A 1072 -12.13 -10.04 -18.57
N ARG A 1073 -13.22 -10.08 -19.36
CA ARG A 1073 -13.15 -9.98 -20.82
C ARG A 1073 -14.48 -9.52 -21.42
N LYS A 1074 -14.39 -8.77 -22.52
CA LYS A 1074 -15.56 -8.31 -23.28
C LYS A 1074 -16.21 -9.43 -24.08
N GLU A 1075 -15.38 -10.30 -24.65
CA GLU A 1075 -15.82 -11.45 -25.45
C GLU A 1075 -15.27 -12.73 -24.86
N ARG A 1076 -16.05 -13.82 -24.95
CA ARG A 1076 -15.67 -15.14 -24.43
C ARG A 1076 -14.57 -15.84 -25.24
N GLN A 1077 -14.30 -15.35 -26.45
CA GLN A 1077 -13.37 -15.99 -27.36
C GLN A 1077 -11.93 -15.53 -27.11
N ILE A 1078 -11.00 -16.48 -27.02
CA ILE A 1078 -9.56 -16.23 -27.12
C ILE A 1078 -9.06 -16.85 -28.43
N LYS A 1079 -8.19 -16.14 -29.13
CA LYS A 1079 -7.44 -16.71 -30.26
C LYS A 1079 -5.97 -16.85 -29.88
N ILE A 1080 -5.42 -18.06 -30.02
CA ILE A 1080 -3.98 -18.34 -29.93
C ILE A 1080 -3.60 -19.06 -31.22
N ASP A 1081 -2.81 -18.38 -32.04
CA ASP A 1081 -2.50 -18.78 -33.41
C ASP A 1081 -3.79 -19.06 -34.21
N GLU A 1082 -3.91 -20.17 -34.94
CA GLU A 1082 -5.14 -20.52 -35.66
C GLU A 1082 -6.26 -21.06 -34.76
N GLN A 1083 -5.99 -21.31 -33.47
CA GLN A 1083 -6.96 -21.90 -32.54
C GLN A 1083 -7.84 -20.84 -31.88
N VAL A 1084 -9.15 -21.07 -31.88
CA VAL A 1084 -10.14 -20.23 -31.17
C VAL A 1084 -10.77 -21.06 -30.06
N MET A 1085 -10.73 -20.53 -28.84
CA MET A 1085 -11.35 -21.12 -27.66
C MET A 1085 -12.53 -20.25 -27.22
N GLU A 1086 -13.63 -20.86 -26.82
CA GLU A 1086 -14.74 -20.19 -26.15
C GLU A 1086 -14.72 -20.50 -24.64
N LEU A 1087 -14.70 -19.46 -23.80
CA LEU A 1087 -14.67 -19.59 -22.34
C LEU A 1087 -16.06 -19.50 -21.72
N ALA A 1088 -16.32 -20.37 -20.75
CA ALA A 1088 -17.46 -20.24 -19.85
C ALA A 1088 -17.08 -19.40 -18.62
N ASP A 1089 -18.06 -18.76 -17.99
CA ASP A 1089 -17.82 -17.84 -16.87
C ASP A 1089 -17.14 -18.55 -15.67
N ASN A 1090 -17.42 -19.85 -15.47
CA ASN A 1090 -16.81 -20.67 -14.43
C ASN A 1090 -15.35 -21.08 -14.71
N HIS A 1091 -14.80 -20.74 -15.88
CA HIS A 1091 -13.40 -20.94 -16.25
C HIS A 1091 -12.50 -19.75 -15.87
N LEU A 1092 -13.09 -18.60 -15.53
CA LEU A 1092 -12.32 -17.41 -15.17
C LEU A 1092 -11.52 -17.65 -13.89
N PHE A 1093 -10.27 -17.16 -13.91
CA PHE A 1093 -9.29 -17.29 -12.83
C PHE A 1093 -8.96 -18.74 -12.44
N LYS A 1094 -9.13 -19.68 -13.38
CA LYS A 1094 -8.69 -21.08 -13.23
C LYS A 1094 -7.64 -21.42 -14.29
N GLU A 1095 -6.64 -22.20 -13.89
CA GLU A 1095 -5.65 -22.73 -14.83
C GLU A 1095 -6.35 -23.70 -15.80
N MET A 1096 -6.14 -23.48 -17.09
CA MET A 1096 -6.57 -24.34 -18.17
C MET A 1096 -5.35 -24.81 -18.98
N VAL A 1097 -5.49 -25.96 -19.62
CA VAL A 1097 -4.42 -26.56 -20.43
C VAL A 1097 -4.93 -26.79 -21.85
N LEU A 1098 -4.20 -26.24 -22.81
CA LEU A 1098 -4.41 -26.37 -24.25
C LEU A 1098 -3.41 -27.36 -24.86
#